data_AF-A0AA88VWW1-F1
#
_entry.id   AF-A0AA88VWW1-F1
#
_cell.length_a   1.000
_cell.length_b   1.000
_cell.length_c   1.000
_cell.angle_alpha   90.00
_cell.angle_beta   90.00
_cell.angle_gamma   90.00
#
_symmetry.space_group_name_H-M   'P 1'
#
loop_
_entity.id
_entity.type
_entity.pdbx_description
1 polymer ?
#
loop_
_entity_poly.entity_id
_entity_poly.type
_entity_poly.pdbx_seq_one_letter_code
_entity_poly.pdbx_strand_id
1 'polypeptide(L)'
;MESSLLSIQALVTKIKLETFSPKSDLYSFVSPSAYDTAWLAMVQDPKEHGRPLYKGCLDWVMSNQKEEGYWGVSSADGLPTIDTLPATLACLVALKTWNASDKGVEKGLAFVHAKMKMLVDVDYQQLPRWFAIVFPGMVELARATGLELVMQDELKGVISSIFKERQRILETEKLVDKFQYPPILSYLEALPSTYEIDEQAIVAHLSENGSIFNSPSATACAYMATGNQKCMDYLESFAQRCPYGVPSMYPMDRGLIKLSMVDHIQKLGLGEHFQEDIDEILEQFYRTYRNRKKQLSEPRGTNDALAKIYKDSLTFRLLRMHGYNITPRSFCWFLNREDILDHLEQNCEHFRSLIYNVYRATDVIFAGEYELEEARMFSKKLLEKTMKSRMAYDNFVTLPSFRGVIEQELSLPWIARLDHLDHRMWIEENRVSPLWTGKASFYRLTCLQDENIMQLAMENYKFRQLIYRNELEELKRWSKDTGLSDMGFGREKTSYCYFAVAASSCLPHDSLVRMIVAKSAILITVADDFFDMKGALDELQELTEAVQRWDGKSLRGPSKVIFAALVDFVTDIAKEFLHQKGSDITRYLQDIWRETFFSWLLETTWSNTGYIPSADEYLKVGMTSIATHTIVLPSSCFLSPRLPDDKHKTNHYETITKLLMATARLLNDIQSYQKEQGEGKMNLVLLHLKENPDGNIEDSIGYVKNILDEKRRELLQHVLMDELSDLPKPCKHLHLSCLKVFQMFFDSGNRFDSNTELLQDIKKAIYDPPEYRILKPIRPQRCSRGVTTQKSSTVHAHFNRTFTTRCSSKSPKTSATKDDCRKLLIPRRFSFCFI
;
A
#
# COMPACT_ATOMS: atom_id res chain seq x y z
N MET A 1 11.48 26.83 -1.59
CA MET A 1 10.22 26.24 -1.08
C MET A 1 9.04 26.71 -1.92
N GLU A 2 8.77 28.02 -2.01
CA GLU A 2 7.64 28.60 -2.76
C GLU A 2 7.45 28.04 -4.19
N SER A 3 8.51 28.03 -5.02
CA SER A 3 8.41 27.49 -6.39
C SER A 3 7.96 26.02 -6.46
N SER A 4 8.30 25.20 -5.47
CA SER A 4 7.85 23.80 -5.39
C SER A 4 6.38 23.72 -4.97
N LEU A 5 5.96 24.57 -4.03
CA LEU A 5 4.57 24.65 -3.57
C LEU A 5 3.63 25.10 -4.69
N LEU A 6 4.03 26.08 -5.51
CA LEU A 6 3.27 26.52 -6.69
C LEU A 6 3.11 25.41 -7.74
N SER A 7 4.15 24.60 -7.96
CA SER A 7 4.11 23.43 -8.87
C SER A 7 3.10 22.38 -8.37
N ILE A 8 3.18 22.04 -7.08
CA ILE A 8 2.24 21.14 -6.40
C ILE A 8 0.80 21.66 -6.53
N GLN A 9 0.55 22.94 -6.22
CA GLN A 9 -0.78 23.56 -6.32
C GLN A 9 -1.35 23.56 -7.75
N ALA A 10 -0.51 23.78 -8.77
CA ALA A 10 -0.91 23.71 -10.17
C ALA A 10 -1.31 22.28 -10.58
N LEU A 11 -0.52 21.27 -10.17
CA LEU A 11 -0.83 19.85 -10.40
C LEU A 11 -2.12 19.43 -9.68
N VAL A 12 -2.30 19.80 -8.41
CA VAL A 12 -3.54 19.53 -7.65
C VAL A 12 -4.75 20.13 -8.35
N THR A 13 -4.67 21.40 -8.77
CA THR A 13 -5.77 22.09 -9.48
C THR A 13 -6.13 21.37 -10.78
N LYS A 14 -5.11 20.97 -11.56
CA LYS A 14 -5.30 20.21 -12.80
C LYS A 14 -6.00 18.86 -12.53
N ILE A 15 -5.50 18.09 -11.55
CA ILE A 15 -6.04 16.77 -11.20
C ILE A 15 -7.47 16.88 -10.67
N LYS A 16 -7.83 17.90 -9.87
CA LYS A 16 -9.22 18.11 -9.45
C LYS A 16 -10.16 18.31 -10.65
N LEU A 17 -9.76 19.14 -11.62
CA LEU A 17 -10.54 19.42 -12.83
C LEU A 17 -10.70 18.21 -13.76
N GLU A 18 -9.64 17.42 -13.93
CA GLU A 18 -9.63 16.25 -14.84
C GLU A 18 -10.27 15.01 -14.19
N THR A 19 -10.07 14.83 -12.88
CA THR A 19 -10.35 13.56 -12.18
C THR A 19 -11.59 13.61 -11.28
N PHE A 20 -11.75 14.67 -10.47
CA PHE A 20 -12.81 14.78 -9.46
C PHE A 20 -14.04 15.57 -9.90
N SER A 21 -13.94 16.32 -11.00
CA SER A 21 -15.06 17.04 -11.62
C SER A 21 -16.28 16.13 -11.85
N PRO A 22 -17.51 16.54 -11.44
CA PRO A 22 -18.74 15.79 -11.73
C PRO A 22 -19.05 15.56 -13.22
N LYS A 23 -18.31 16.24 -14.12
CA LYS A 23 -18.42 16.10 -15.57
C LYS A 23 -17.44 15.07 -16.15
N SER A 24 -16.54 14.48 -15.35
CA SER A 24 -15.61 13.46 -15.84
C SER A 24 -16.36 12.17 -16.19
N ASP A 25 -16.03 11.56 -17.33
CA ASP A 25 -16.46 10.20 -17.61
C ASP A 25 -15.65 9.25 -16.73
N LEU A 26 -16.20 8.82 -15.59
CA LEU A 26 -15.54 7.83 -14.72
C LEU A 26 -15.02 6.59 -15.46
N TYR A 27 -15.62 6.24 -16.61
CA TYR A 27 -15.15 5.11 -17.41
C TYR A 27 -13.89 5.41 -18.25
N SER A 28 -13.46 6.68 -18.42
CA SER A 28 -12.16 7.00 -19.06
C SER A 28 -11.00 6.57 -18.18
N PHE A 29 -11.25 6.34 -16.89
CA PHE A 29 -10.32 5.76 -15.94
C PHE A 29 -10.20 4.24 -16.02
N VAL A 30 -10.86 3.56 -16.98
CA VAL A 30 -10.73 2.11 -17.21
C VAL A 30 -9.83 1.86 -18.42
N SER A 31 -8.83 1.00 -18.29
CA SER A 31 -7.91 0.69 -19.41
C SER A 31 -8.63 0.06 -20.60
N PRO A 32 -8.35 0.49 -21.85
CA PRO A 32 -8.87 -0.17 -23.04
C PRO A 32 -8.25 -1.56 -23.20
N SER A 33 -9.09 -2.52 -23.60
CA SER A 33 -8.68 -3.86 -23.99
C SER A 33 -8.53 -3.90 -25.51
N ALA A 34 -7.29 -4.05 -25.98
CA ALA A 34 -7.02 -4.18 -27.42
C ALA A 34 -7.72 -5.41 -28.03
N TYR A 35 -7.82 -6.49 -27.25
CA TYR A 35 -8.53 -7.71 -27.62
C TYR A 35 -10.01 -7.44 -27.94
N ASP A 36 -10.73 -6.85 -26.99
CA ASP A 36 -12.16 -6.54 -27.15
C ASP A 36 -12.38 -5.45 -28.22
N THR A 37 -11.48 -4.47 -28.31
CA THR A 37 -11.54 -3.43 -29.35
C THR A 37 -11.39 -4.03 -30.75
N ALA A 38 -10.50 -5.01 -30.94
CA ALA A 38 -10.37 -5.72 -32.20
C ALA A 38 -11.63 -6.54 -32.54
N TRP A 39 -12.26 -7.18 -31.55
CA TRP A 39 -13.53 -7.89 -31.76
C TRP A 39 -14.67 -6.99 -32.23
N LEU A 40 -14.81 -5.79 -31.65
CA LEU A 40 -15.78 -4.80 -32.14
C LEU A 40 -15.38 -4.25 -33.52
N ALA A 41 -14.08 -4.07 -33.79
CA ALA A 41 -13.61 -3.63 -35.11
C ALA A 41 -13.96 -4.62 -36.24
N MET A 42 -14.17 -5.91 -35.96
CA MET A 42 -14.56 -6.92 -36.94
C MET A 42 -16.06 -6.94 -37.28
N VAL A 43 -16.92 -6.28 -36.49
CA VAL A 43 -18.37 -6.27 -36.73
C VAL A 43 -18.68 -5.48 -38.02
N GLN A 44 -19.33 -6.15 -38.98
CA GLN A 44 -19.72 -5.55 -40.26
C GLN A 44 -20.99 -4.68 -40.12
N ASP A 45 -21.05 -3.58 -40.87
CA ASP A 45 -22.25 -2.74 -40.98
C ASP A 45 -23.36 -3.50 -41.76
N PRO A 46 -24.57 -3.70 -41.18
CA PRO A 46 -25.69 -4.36 -41.87
C PRO A 46 -26.24 -3.59 -43.09
N LYS A 47 -25.95 -2.29 -43.21
CA LYS A 47 -26.42 -1.38 -44.26
C LYS A 47 -25.35 -1.12 -45.33
N GLU A 48 -24.08 -1.15 -44.95
CA GLU A 48 -22.94 -0.90 -45.84
C GLU A 48 -21.96 -2.09 -45.89
N HIS A 49 -22.25 -3.06 -46.77
CA HIS A 49 -21.36 -4.20 -46.99
C HIS A 49 -19.92 -3.76 -47.31
N GLY A 50 -18.95 -4.42 -46.68
CA GLY A 50 -17.53 -4.10 -46.84
C GLY A 50 -17.01 -2.97 -45.92
N ARG A 51 -17.79 -2.51 -44.93
CA ARG A 51 -17.34 -1.57 -43.90
C ARG A 51 -17.54 -2.08 -42.47
N PRO A 52 -16.67 -1.70 -41.51
CA PRO A 52 -16.89 -1.95 -40.09
C PRO A 52 -17.98 -1.03 -39.55
N LEU A 53 -18.93 -1.61 -38.81
CA LEU A 53 -19.95 -0.87 -38.08
C LEU A 53 -19.31 0.08 -37.05
N TYR A 54 -18.32 -0.42 -36.31
CA TYR A 54 -17.59 0.34 -35.30
C TYR A 54 -16.25 0.86 -35.83
N LYS A 55 -16.29 1.71 -36.88
CA LYS A 55 -15.09 2.28 -37.51
C LYS A 55 -14.07 2.83 -36.49
N GLY A 56 -14.52 3.51 -35.43
CA GLY A 56 -13.66 4.03 -34.38
C GLY A 56 -12.77 2.99 -33.70
N CYS A 57 -13.23 1.73 -33.59
CA CYS A 57 -12.40 0.62 -33.09
C CYS A 57 -11.26 0.28 -34.05
N LEU A 58 -11.53 0.26 -35.37
CA LEU A 58 -10.50 -0.01 -36.37
C LEU A 58 -9.47 1.13 -36.43
N ASP A 59 -9.94 2.38 -36.38
CA ASP A 59 -9.09 3.57 -36.31
C ASP A 59 -8.21 3.54 -35.03
N TRP A 60 -8.75 3.10 -33.90
CA TRP A 60 -7.97 2.87 -32.67
C TRP A 60 -6.92 1.76 -32.83
N VAL A 61 -7.29 0.61 -33.41
CA VAL A 61 -6.35 -0.51 -33.64
C VAL A 61 -5.18 -0.04 -34.52
N MET A 62 -5.45 0.65 -35.63
CA MET A 62 -4.39 1.20 -36.47
C MET A 62 -3.47 2.19 -35.73
N SER A 63 -4.03 2.99 -34.82
CA SER A 63 -3.30 4.08 -34.14
C SER A 63 -2.54 3.65 -32.88
N ASN A 64 -2.84 2.47 -32.30
CA ASN A 64 -2.33 2.05 -30.98
C ASN A 64 -1.32 0.88 -31.01
N GLN A 65 -0.77 0.53 -32.18
CA GLN A 65 0.31 -0.46 -32.27
C GLN A 65 1.58 0.08 -31.60
N LYS A 66 2.21 -0.71 -30.70
CA LYS A 66 3.46 -0.33 -30.03
C LYS A 66 4.66 -0.30 -30.99
N GLU A 67 5.78 0.31 -30.57
CA GLU A 67 6.99 0.41 -31.40
C GLU A 67 7.54 -0.98 -31.77
N GLU A 68 7.36 -1.96 -30.90
CA GLU A 68 7.78 -3.36 -31.07
C GLU A 68 6.78 -4.22 -31.85
N GLY A 69 5.63 -3.67 -32.26
CA GLY A 69 4.66 -4.32 -33.15
C GLY A 69 3.42 -4.93 -32.51
N TYR A 70 3.33 -4.95 -31.18
CA TYR A 70 2.22 -5.57 -30.45
C TYR A 70 1.08 -4.60 -30.10
N TRP A 71 -0.04 -5.19 -29.72
CA TRP A 71 -1.12 -4.58 -28.97
C TRP A 71 -1.33 -5.30 -27.64
N GLY A 72 -2.02 -4.65 -26.71
CA GLY A 72 -2.16 -5.12 -25.33
C GLY A 72 -1.28 -4.29 -24.38
N VAL A 73 -1.12 -4.79 -23.16
CA VAL A 73 -0.50 -4.03 -22.08
C VAL A 73 0.98 -4.37 -21.93
N SER A 74 1.75 -3.40 -21.47
CA SER A 74 3.16 -3.57 -21.09
C SER A 74 3.25 -3.78 -19.58
N SER A 75 4.20 -4.59 -19.12
CA SER A 75 4.63 -4.60 -17.73
C SER A 75 5.19 -3.23 -17.32
N ALA A 76 5.41 -3.03 -16.03
CA ALA A 76 6.05 -1.82 -15.52
C ALA A 76 7.49 -1.58 -16.04
N ASP A 77 8.11 -2.59 -16.67
CA ASP A 77 9.42 -2.47 -17.32
C ASP A 77 9.32 -2.24 -18.84
N GLY A 78 8.12 -1.91 -19.34
CA GLY A 78 7.84 -1.71 -20.77
C GLY A 78 7.78 -2.99 -21.60
N LEU A 79 7.95 -4.16 -20.96
CA LEU A 79 7.99 -5.45 -21.63
C LEU A 79 6.57 -5.98 -21.89
N PRO A 80 6.30 -6.63 -23.02
CA PRO A 80 4.97 -7.20 -23.29
C PRO A 80 4.63 -8.31 -22.30
N THR A 81 3.44 -8.25 -21.70
CA THR A 81 2.87 -9.32 -20.85
C THR A 81 2.17 -10.40 -21.69
N ILE A 82 1.77 -11.53 -21.07
CA ILE A 82 1.22 -12.67 -21.82
C ILE A 82 -0.09 -12.37 -22.57
N ASP A 83 -0.87 -11.38 -22.10
CA ASP A 83 -2.07 -10.83 -22.76
C ASP A 83 -1.80 -10.20 -24.13
N THR A 84 -0.56 -9.77 -24.41
CA THR A 84 -0.19 -9.18 -25.70
C THR A 84 -0.26 -10.16 -26.87
N LEU A 85 -0.06 -11.46 -26.66
CA LEU A 85 -0.14 -12.47 -27.73
C LEU A 85 -1.58 -12.59 -28.30
N PRO A 86 -2.61 -12.94 -27.50
CA PRO A 86 -3.98 -13.01 -28.00
C PRO A 86 -4.52 -11.64 -28.45
N ALA A 87 -4.16 -10.54 -27.76
CA ALA A 87 -4.55 -9.19 -28.18
C ALA A 87 -3.95 -8.80 -29.54
N THR A 88 -2.66 -9.12 -29.78
CA THR A 88 -2.01 -8.85 -31.07
C THR A 88 -2.61 -9.71 -32.18
N LEU A 89 -2.89 -11.00 -31.92
CA LEU A 89 -3.56 -11.86 -32.90
C LEU A 89 -4.96 -11.32 -33.27
N ALA A 90 -5.77 -10.92 -32.29
CA ALA A 90 -7.08 -10.32 -32.55
C ALA A 90 -6.97 -9.03 -33.39
N CYS A 91 -6.04 -8.12 -33.04
CA CYS A 91 -5.76 -6.92 -33.83
C CYS A 91 -5.32 -7.23 -35.27
N LEU A 92 -4.47 -8.24 -35.46
CA LEU A 92 -4.02 -8.67 -36.79
C LEU A 92 -5.18 -9.20 -37.63
N VAL A 93 -6.10 -9.97 -37.04
CA VAL A 93 -7.33 -10.43 -37.72
C VAL A 93 -8.21 -9.23 -38.10
N ALA A 94 -8.43 -8.28 -37.19
CA ALA A 94 -9.22 -7.08 -37.48
C ALA A 94 -8.62 -6.25 -38.62
N LEU A 95 -7.29 -6.05 -38.63
CA LEU A 95 -6.59 -5.38 -39.73
C LEU A 95 -6.74 -6.15 -41.05
N LYS A 96 -6.57 -7.48 -41.03
CA LYS A 96 -6.66 -8.34 -42.22
C LYS A 96 -8.08 -8.38 -42.80
N THR A 97 -9.10 -8.41 -41.95
CA THR A 97 -10.54 -8.42 -42.32
C THR A 97 -10.90 -7.24 -43.22
N TRP A 98 -10.32 -6.07 -42.97
CA TRP A 98 -10.59 -4.84 -43.72
C TRP A 98 -9.48 -4.44 -44.71
N ASN A 99 -8.45 -5.29 -44.90
CA ASN A 99 -7.21 -4.97 -45.61
C ASN A 99 -6.58 -3.62 -45.15
N ALA A 100 -6.64 -3.38 -43.84
CA ALA A 100 -6.14 -2.16 -43.22
C ALA A 100 -4.66 -2.32 -42.83
N SER A 101 -3.78 -1.52 -43.44
CA SER A 101 -2.37 -1.35 -43.06
C SER A 101 -1.51 -2.63 -43.07
N ASP A 102 -1.07 -3.06 -44.26
CA ASP A 102 -0.13 -4.17 -44.47
C ASP A 102 1.14 -4.08 -43.59
N LYS A 103 1.70 -2.87 -43.45
CA LYS A 103 2.86 -2.61 -42.58
C LYS A 103 2.58 -2.91 -41.10
N GLY A 104 1.35 -2.68 -40.65
CA GLY A 104 0.91 -3.02 -39.29
C GLY A 104 0.83 -4.53 -39.11
N VAL A 105 0.33 -5.24 -40.13
CA VAL A 105 0.24 -6.70 -40.17
C VAL A 105 1.63 -7.35 -40.15
N GLU A 106 2.55 -6.93 -41.04
CA GLU A 106 3.94 -7.41 -41.09
C GLU A 106 4.63 -7.27 -39.72
N LYS A 107 4.51 -6.08 -39.12
CA LYS A 107 5.14 -5.75 -37.84
C LYS A 107 4.58 -6.56 -36.66
N GLY A 108 3.26 -6.80 -36.64
CA GLY A 108 2.62 -7.63 -35.62
C GLY A 108 2.94 -9.12 -35.77
N LEU A 109 3.02 -9.63 -37.00
CA LEU A 109 3.48 -11.00 -37.25
C LEU A 109 4.94 -11.20 -36.81
N ALA A 110 5.82 -10.23 -37.08
CA ALA A 110 7.20 -10.26 -36.60
C ALA A 110 7.28 -10.33 -35.06
N PHE A 111 6.45 -9.56 -34.35
CA PHE A 111 6.32 -9.65 -32.90
C PHE A 111 5.85 -11.03 -32.43
N VAL A 112 4.75 -11.55 -33.02
CA VAL A 112 4.17 -12.84 -32.65
C VAL A 112 5.18 -13.98 -32.82
N HIS A 113 5.89 -14.03 -33.95
CA HIS A 113 6.93 -15.02 -34.19
C HIS A 113 8.12 -14.90 -33.22
N ALA A 114 8.52 -13.68 -32.85
CA ALA A 114 9.58 -13.44 -31.87
C ALA A 114 9.15 -13.84 -30.44
N LYS A 115 7.89 -13.62 -30.07
CA LYS A 115 7.39 -13.82 -28.70
C LYS A 115 6.78 -15.19 -28.43
N MET A 116 6.26 -15.89 -29.43
CA MET A 116 5.87 -17.29 -29.29
C MET A 116 7.04 -18.15 -28.79
N LYS A 117 8.28 -17.84 -29.19
CA LYS A 117 9.51 -18.50 -28.66
C LYS A 117 9.62 -18.49 -27.13
N MET A 118 9.15 -17.44 -26.47
CA MET A 118 9.19 -17.36 -25.00
C MET A 118 8.23 -18.35 -24.32
N LEU A 119 7.27 -18.94 -25.05
CA LEU A 119 6.40 -19.99 -24.51
C LEU A 119 7.13 -21.34 -24.37
N VAL A 120 8.28 -21.56 -25.05
CA VAL A 120 9.06 -22.80 -24.92
C VAL A 120 9.58 -22.99 -23.49
N ASP A 121 9.92 -21.89 -22.83
CA ASP A 121 10.46 -21.88 -21.47
C ASP A 121 9.38 -21.83 -20.38
N VAL A 122 8.08 -21.88 -20.74
CA VAL A 122 6.95 -21.78 -19.82
C VAL A 122 6.29 -23.15 -19.64
N ASP A 123 6.15 -23.57 -18.39
CA ASP A 123 5.31 -24.73 -18.04
C ASP A 123 3.84 -24.43 -18.39
N TYR A 124 3.32 -25.14 -19.38
CA TYR A 124 1.95 -24.96 -19.88
C TYR A 124 0.90 -25.24 -18.80
N GLN A 125 1.21 -26.06 -17.79
CA GLN A 125 0.31 -26.37 -16.66
C GLN A 125 0.13 -25.18 -15.70
N GLN A 126 0.97 -24.14 -15.81
CA GLN A 126 0.92 -22.93 -14.98
C GLN A 126 0.21 -21.78 -15.71
N LEU A 127 -0.17 -21.93 -16.99
CA LEU A 127 -0.87 -20.89 -17.75
C LEU A 127 -2.29 -20.66 -17.18
N PRO A 128 -2.78 -19.40 -17.09
CA PRO A 128 -4.14 -19.11 -16.69
C PRO A 128 -5.12 -19.81 -17.62
N ARG A 129 -6.16 -20.39 -17.02
CA ARG A 129 -7.30 -20.97 -17.75
C ARG A 129 -7.81 -20.06 -18.88
N TRP A 130 -7.87 -18.74 -18.65
CA TRP A 130 -8.30 -17.78 -19.66
C TRP A 130 -7.36 -17.76 -20.89
N PHE A 131 -6.04 -17.85 -20.69
CA PHE A 131 -5.07 -17.88 -21.78
C PHE A 131 -5.14 -19.20 -22.54
N ALA A 132 -5.29 -20.32 -21.82
CA ALA A 132 -5.49 -21.63 -22.42
C ALA A 132 -6.74 -21.68 -23.33
N ILE A 133 -7.82 -20.97 -22.99
CA ILE A 133 -9.00 -20.84 -23.86
C ILE A 133 -8.74 -19.86 -25.03
N VAL A 134 -8.33 -18.62 -24.72
CA VAL A 134 -8.31 -17.51 -25.69
C VAL A 134 -7.21 -17.66 -26.74
N PHE A 135 -5.99 -18.04 -26.36
CA PHE A 135 -4.85 -18.03 -27.27
C PHE A 135 -5.01 -19.04 -28.43
N PRO A 136 -5.41 -20.32 -28.22
CA PRO A 136 -5.72 -21.23 -29.31
C PRO A 136 -6.82 -20.72 -30.25
N GLY A 137 -7.91 -20.16 -29.72
CA GLY A 137 -8.99 -19.60 -30.52
C GLY A 137 -8.52 -18.48 -31.45
N MET A 138 -7.61 -17.61 -30.98
CA MET A 138 -7.04 -16.55 -31.83
C MET A 138 -6.05 -17.10 -32.87
N VAL A 139 -5.34 -18.19 -32.58
CA VAL A 139 -4.48 -18.88 -33.57
C VAL A 139 -5.33 -19.53 -34.68
N GLU A 140 -6.46 -20.14 -34.32
CA GLU A 140 -7.43 -20.71 -35.27
C GLU A 140 -8.04 -19.61 -36.17
N LEU A 141 -8.54 -18.54 -35.56
CA LEU A 141 -9.13 -17.40 -36.27
C LEU A 141 -8.13 -16.70 -37.19
N ALA A 142 -6.89 -16.50 -36.76
CA ALA A 142 -5.83 -15.93 -37.59
C ALA A 142 -5.56 -16.76 -38.85
N ARG A 143 -5.48 -18.10 -38.71
CA ARG A 143 -5.32 -19.01 -39.86
C ARG A 143 -6.52 -18.98 -40.80
N ALA A 144 -7.74 -18.99 -40.25
CA ALA A 144 -8.97 -18.91 -41.04
C ALA A 144 -9.06 -17.61 -41.86
N THR A 145 -8.49 -16.52 -41.35
CA THR A 145 -8.42 -15.21 -42.02
C THR A 145 -7.23 -15.08 -42.98
N GLY A 146 -6.46 -16.16 -43.19
CA GLY A 146 -5.33 -16.18 -44.12
C GLY A 146 -4.06 -15.47 -43.62
N LEU A 147 -3.82 -15.45 -42.31
CA LEU A 147 -2.54 -15.00 -41.73
C LEU A 147 -1.56 -16.19 -41.62
N GLU A 148 -0.39 -16.05 -42.24
CA GLU A 148 0.68 -17.06 -42.20
C GLU A 148 1.44 -17.04 -40.86
N LEU A 149 0.96 -17.83 -39.90
CA LEU A 149 1.64 -18.08 -38.63
C LEU A 149 2.70 -19.19 -38.78
N VAL A 150 3.96 -18.79 -38.95
CA VAL A 150 5.11 -19.69 -39.10
C VAL A 150 5.51 -20.27 -37.75
N MET A 151 5.06 -21.51 -37.47
CA MET A 151 5.39 -22.23 -36.24
C MET A 151 6.65 -23.08 -36.42
N GLN A 152 7.72 -22.71 -35.73
CA GLN A 152 8.97 -23.49 -35.66
C GLN A 152 8.73 -24.84 -34.96
N ASP A 153 9.50 -25.88 -35.30
CA ASP A 153 9.26 -27.24 -34.79
C ASP A 153 9.31 -27.34 -33.26
N GLU A 154 10.21 -26.58 -32.63
CA GLU A 154 10.37 -26.46 -31.18
C GLU A 154 9.07 -25.95 -30.48
N LEU A 155 8.26 -25.15 -31.16
CA LEU A 155 7.02 -24.58 -30.63
C LEU A 155 5.82 -25.52 -30.75
N LYS A 156 5.86 -26.51 -31.65
CA LYS A 156 4.72 -27.40 -31.93
C LYS A 156 4.30 -28.21 -30.69
N GLY A 157 5.26 -28.62 -29.87
CA GLY A 157 5.00 -29.36 -28.63
C GLY A 157 4.23 -28.55 -27.59
N VAL A 158 4.69 -27.33 -27.29
CA VAL A 158 4.02 -26.45 -26.29
C VAL A 158 2.66 -26.01 -26.79
N ILE A 159 2.55 -25.58 -28.05
CA ILE A 159 1.25 -25.15 -28.61
C ILE A 159 0.26 -26.33 -28.63
N SER A 160 0.70 -27.55 -28.99
CA SER A 160 -0.15 -28.74 -28.87
C SER A 160 -0.61 -29.00 -27.43
N SER A 161 0.23 -28.74 -26.43
CA SER A 161 -0.12 -28.90 -25.01
C SER A 161 -1.16 -27.87 -24.56
N ILE A 162 -1.05 -26.61 -25.00
CA ILE A 162 -2.06 -25.56 -24.73
C ILE A 162 -3.41 -25.92 -25.39
N PHE A 163 -3.40 -26.42 -26.62
CA PHE A 163 -4.61 -26.88 -27.29
C PHE A 163 -5.26 -28.09 -26.60
N LYS A 164 -4.46 -29.03 -26.07
CA LYS A 164 -4.97 -30.15 -25.26
C LYS A 164 -5.59 -29.66 -23.95
N GLU A 165 -5.00 -28.66 -23.29
CA GLU A 165 -5.54 -28.09 -22.07
C GLU A 165 -6.86 -27.34 -22.33
N ARG A 166 -6.97 -26.59 -23.44
CA ARG A 166 -8.26 -26.03 -23.90
C ARG A 166 -9.32 -27.11 -24.08
N GLN A 167 -8.97 -28.21 -24.75
CA GLN A 167 -9.90 -29.31 -24.97
C GLN A 167 -10.34 -29.94 -23.64
N ARG A 168 -9.40 -30.19 -22.72
CA ARG A 168 -9.68 -30.68 -21.36
C ARG A 168 -10.64 -29.75 -20.61
N ILE A 169 -10.44 -28.44 -20.68
CA ILE A 169 -11.33 -27.43 -20.09
C ILE A 169 -12.74 -27.53 -20.71
N LEU A 170 -12.84 -27.55 -22.04
CA LEU A 170 -14.13 -27.60 -22.76
C LEU A 170 -14.91 -28.90 -22.54
N GLU A 171 -14.23 -30.01 -22.26
CA GLU A 171 -14.83 -31.32 -21.95
C GLU A 171 -15.23 -31.49 -20.48
N THR A 172 -14.54 -30.81 -19.55
CA THR A 172 -14.77 -30.97 -18.10
C THR A 172 -15.64 -29.89 -17.48
N GLU A 173 -15.76 -28.71 -18.09
CA GLU A 173 -16.52 -27.58 -17.58
C GLU A 173 -17.87 -27.39 -18.30
N LYS A 174 -18.85 -26.82 -17.59
CA LYS A 174 -20.19 -26.56 -18.15
C LYS A 174 -20.21 -25.26 -18.95
N LEU A 175 -21.02 -25.24 -20.01
CA LEU A 175 -21.25 -24.05 -20.86
C LEU A 175 -21.58 -22.80 -20.02
N VAL A 176 -22.50 -22.97 -19.07
CA VAL A 176 -22.79 -22.01 -18.01
C VAL A 176 -22.69 -22.71 -16.66
N ASP A 177 -21.56 -22.53 -15.97
CA ASP A 177 -21.38 -22.94 -14.59
C ASP A 177 -21.66 -21.77 -13.62
N LYS A 178 -22.01 -22.12 -12.36
CA LYS A 178 -22.28 -21.15 -11.29
C LYS A 178 -21.09 -20.88 -10.37
N PHE A 179 -20.07 -21.75 -10.31
CA PHE A 179 -19.21 -21.84 -9.12
C PHE A 179 -17.69 -21.84 -9.34
N GLN A 180 -17.14 -22.07 -10.53
CA GLN A 180 -15.67 -22.23 -10.66
C GLN A 180 -14.91 -21.14 -11.43
N TYR A 181 -15.44 -20.59 -12.52
CA TYR A 181 -14.71 -19.65 -13.40
C TYR A 181 -15.67 -18.69 -14.14
N PRO A 182 -15.16 -17.65 -14.86
CA PRO A 182 -15.92 -17.06 -15.96
C PRO A 182 -16.42 -18.19 -16.88
N PRO A 183 -17.74 -18.33 -17.11
CA PRO A 183 -18.30 -19.49 -17.80
C PRO A 183 -17.73 -19.70 -19.19
N ILE A 184 -17.78 -20.92 -19.73
CA ILE A 184 -17.29 -21.20 -21.09
C ILE A 184 -17.99 -20.31 -22.13
N LEU A 185 -19.31 -20.07 -21.98
CA LEU A 185 -20.07 -19.14 -22.82
C LEU A 185 -19.58 -17.68 -22.73
N SER A 186 -18.91 -17.28 -21.64
CA SER A 186 -18.27 -15.95 -21.60
C SER A 186 -17.14 -15.82 -22.63
N TYR A 187 -16.53 -16.92 -23.08
CA TYR A 187 -15.47 -16.98 -24.10
C TYR A 187 -15.99 -17.32 -25.50
N LEU A 188 -17.27 -17.08 -25.80
CA LEU A 188 -17.94 -17.45 -27.06
C LEU A 188 -17.09 -17.21 -28.32
N GLU A 189 -16.40 -16.08 -28.39
CA GLU A 189 -15.56 -15.66 -29.51
C GLU A 189 -14.25 -16.46 -29.69
N ALA A 190 -13.87 -17.24 -28.67
CA ALA A 190 -12.66 -18.04 -28.62
C ALA A 190 -12.94 -19.55 -28.51
N LEU A 191 -14.19 -19.99 -28.73
CA LEU A 191 -14.54 -21.40 -28.85
C LEU A 191 -14.21 -21.91 -30.26
N PRO A 192 -13.82 -23.18 -30.43
CA PRO A 192 -13.48 -23.71 -31.75
C PRO A 192 -14.75 -23.92 -32.56
N SER A 193 -14.67 -23.82 -33.89
CA SER A 193 -15.84 -23.97 -34.79
C SER A 193 -16.54 -25.34 -34.71
N THR A 194 -15.88 -26.34 -34.12
CA THR A 194 -16.44 -27.68 -33.84
C THR A 194 -17.25 -27.74 -32.53
N TYR A 195 -17.28 -26.67 -31.73
CA TYR A 195 -18.03 -26.59 -30.49
C TYR A 195 -19.39 -25.93 -30.77
N GLU A 196 -20.35 -26.72 -31.22
CA GLU A 196 -21.68 -26.25 -31.61
C GLU A 196 -22.44 -25.67 -30.41
N ILE A 197 -22.90 -24.42 -30.55
CA ILE A 197 -23.78 -23.74 -29.60
C ILE A 197 -24.99 -23.22 -30.37
N ASP A 198 -26.19 -23.58 -29.92
CA ASP A 198 -27.45 -23.09 -30.45
C ASP A 198 -27.59 -21.57 -30.22
N GLU A 199 -28.01 -20.83 -31.26
CA GLU A 199 -28.34 -19.41 -31.19
C GLU A 199 -29.37 -19.12 -30.08
N GLN A 200 -30.33 -20.01 -29.86
CA GLN A 200 -31.30 -19.86 -28.77
C GLN A 200 -30.64 -19.95 -27.40
N ALA A 201 -29.61 -20.80 -27.25
CA ALA A 201 -28.83 -20.90 -26.02
C ALA A 201 -27.96 -19.66 -25.77
N ILE A 202 -27.45 -18.99 -26.82
CA ILE A 202 -26.77 -17.70 -26.71
C ILE A 202 -27.78 -16.63 -26.22
N VAL A 203 -28.93 -16.51 -26.89
CA VAL A 203 -29.96 -15.51 -26.57
C VAL A 203 -30.54 -15.71 -25.17
N ALA A 204 -30.70 -16.96 -24.71
CA ALA A 204 -31.21 -17.28 -23.38
C ALA A 204 -30.30 -16.82 -22.22
N HIS A 205 -29.01 -16.57 -22.48
CA HIS A 205 -28.03 -16.15 -21.49
C HIS A 205 -27.60 -14.67 -21.64
N LEU A 206 -28.32 -13.89 -22.44
CA LEU A 206 -28.15 -12.44 -22.48
C LEU A 206 -28.60 -11.82 -21.15
N SER A 207 -27.72 -10.97 -20.60
CA SER A 207 -28.00 -10.19 -19.40
C SER A 207 -29.09 -9.13 -19.68
N GLU A 208 -29.63 -8.52 -18.61
CA GLU A 208 -30.66 -7.46 -18.73
C GLU A 208 -30.22 -6.29 -19.63
N ASN A 209 -28.92 -5.99 -19.66
CA ASN A 209 -28.30 -4.95 -20.50
C ASN A 209 -27.97 -5.42 -21.92
N GLY A 210 -28.31 -6.65 -22.32
CA GLY A 210 -28.01 -7.21 -23.64
C GLY A 210 -26.62 -7.84 -23.80
N SER A 211 -25.82 -7.92 -22.74
CA SER A 211 -24.46 -8.50 -22.80
C SER A 211 -24.39 -9.99 -22.51
N ILE A 212 -23.38 -10.65 -23.09
CA ILE A 212 -22.88 -11.94 -22.62
C ILE A 212 -21.85 -11.68 -21.52
N PHE A 213 -22.25 -11.89 -20.26
CA PHE A 213 -21.44 -11.69 -19.04
C PHE A 213 -20.67 -10.36 -18.97
N ASN A 214 -21.28 -9.25 -19.43
CA ASN A 214 -20.64 -7.93 -19.53
C ASN A 214 -19.35 -7.89 -20.39
N SER A 215 -19.09 -8.88 -21.24
CA SER A 215 -17.90 -8.94 -22.11
C SER A 215 -18.20 -8.39 -23.50
N PRO A 216 -17.51 -7.31 -23.96
CA PRO A 216 -17.71 -6.77 -25.31
C PRO A 216 -17.32 -7.74 -26.43
N SER A 217 -16.19 -8.45 -26.31
CA SER A 217 -15.78 -9.48 -27.28
C SER A 217 -16.82 -10.59 -27.47
N ALA A 218 -17.32 -11.16 -26.37
CA ALA A 218 -18.33 -12.22 -26.44
C ALA A 218 -19.66 -11.71 -27.00
N THR A 219 -20.06 -10.49 -26.65
CA THR A 219 -21.31 -9.89 -27.14
C THR A 219 -21.22 -9.49 -28.61
N ALA A 220 -20.04 -9.07 -29.08
CA ALA A 220 -19.78 -8.86 -30.51
C ALA A 220 -19.88 -10.17 -31.31
N CYS A 221 -19.31 -11.27 -30.80
CA CYS A 221 -19.47 -12.59 -31.42
C CYS A 221 -20.94 -13.05 -31.39
N ALA A 222 -21.65 -12.91 -30.26
CA ALA A 222 -23.07 -13.21 -30.16
C ALA A 222 -23.93 -12.41 -31.14
N TYR A 223 -23.63 -11.12 -31.33
CA TYR A 223 -24.29 -10.29 -32.34
C TYR A 223 -24.01 -10.80 -33.76
N MET A 224 -22.75 -11.10 -34.10
CA MET A 224 -22.39 -11.63 -35.42
C MET A 224 -23.01 -13.00 -35.73
N ALA A 225 -23.27 -13.81 -34.70
CA ALA A 225 -23.91 -15.12 -34.87
C ALA A 225 -25.44 -15.03 -34.98
N THR A 226 -26.09 -14.13 -34.23
CA THR A 226 -27.58 -14.13 -34.04
C THR A 226 -28.31 -12.91 -34.60
N GLY A 227 -27.61 -11.84 -34.96
CA GLY A 227 -28.21 -10.55 -35.30
C GLY A 227 -29.03 -9.88 -34.17
N ASN A 228 -28.90 -10.34 -32.93
CA ASN A 228 -29.81 -9.94 -31.84
C ASN A 228 -29.66 -8.46 -31.46
N GLN A 229 -30.77 -7.71 -31.51
CA GLN A 229 -30.79 -6.28 -31.24
C GLN A 229 -30.28 -5.91 -29.83
N LYS A 230 -30.51 -6.73 -28.80
CA LYS A 230 -30.01 -6.42 -27.45
C LYS A 230 -28.47 -6.43 -27.38
N CYS A 231 -27.84 -7.34 -28.13
CA CYS A 231 -26.39 -7.35 -28.27
C CYS A 231 -25.89 -6.07 -28.94
N MET A 232 -26.63 -5.56 -29.94
CA MET A 232 -26.34 -4.27 -30.57
C MET A 232 -26.48 -3.11 -29.59
N ASP A 233 -27.63 -3.00 -28.91
CA ASP A 233 -27.92 -1.94 -27.93
C ASP A 233 -26.84 -1.86 -26.84
N TYR A 234 -26.35 -3.02 -26.38
CA TYR A 234 -25.22 -3.10 -25.46
C TYR A 234 -23.93 -2.51 -26.04
N LEU A 235 -23.53 -2.94 -27.23
CA LEU A 235 -22.29 -2.49 -27.88
C LEU A 235 -22.36 -0.99 -28.21
N GLU A 236 -23.49 -0.51 -28.73
CA GLU A 236 -23.75 0.90 -29.01
C GLU A 236 -23.67 1.78 -27.76
N SER A 237 -24.09 1.27 -26.59
CA SER A 237 -24.11 2.03 -25.32
C SER A 237 -22.73 2.57 -24.89
N PHE A 238 -21.64 1.99 -25.39
CA PHE A 238 -20.27 2.50 -25.20
C PHE A 238 -19.49 2.69 -26.51
N ALA A 239 -20.08 2.44 -27.69
CA ALA A 239 -19.41 2.58 -28.98
C ALA A 239 -18.93 4.01 -29.29
N GLN A 240 -19.58 5.03 -28.71
CA GLN A 240 -19.12 6.42 -28.83
C GLN A 240 -17.74 6.66 -28.17
N ARG A 241 -17.30 5.75 -27.30
CA ARG A 241 -16.03 5.81 -26.56
C ARG A 241 -14.87 5.16 -27.35
N CYS A 242 -15.16 4.51 -28.48
CA CYS A 242 -14.18 3.79 -29.31
C CYS A 242 -12.96 4.59 -29.80
N PRO A 243 -12.96 5.94 -29.94
CA PRO A 243 -11.72 6.69 -30.20
C PRO A 243 -10.61 6.46 -29.15
N TYR A 244 -10.96 5.96 -27.96
CA TYR A 244 -10.03 5.61 -26.88
C TYR A 244 -9.91 4.10 -26.65
N GLY A 245 -10.59 3.27 -27.46
CA GLY A 245 -10.72 1.82 -27.30
C GLY A 245 -11.85 1.44 -26.33
N VAL A 246 -12.20 0.15 -26.26
CA VAL A 246 -13.26 -0.35 -25.37
C VAL A 246 -12.67 -1.19 -24.23
N PRO A 247 -13.28 -1.19 -23.02
CA PRO A 247 -12.79 -1.99 -21.90
C PRO A 247 -13.05 -3.49 -22.13
N SER A 248 -12.45 -4.36 -21.31
CA SER A 248 -12.74 -5.80 -21.30
C SER A 248 -14.04 -6.20 -20.57
N MET A 249 -14.64 -5.26 -19.83
CA MET A 249 -15.96 -5.42 -19.20
C MET A 249 -16.71 -4.08 -19.21
N TYR A 250 -18.03 -4.10 -19.48
CA TYR A 250 -18.88 -2.93 -19.35
C TYR A 250 -20.31 -3.31 -18.88
N PRO A 251 -20.99 -2.48 -18.06
CA PRO A 251 -20.45 -1.36 -17.30
C PRO A 251 -19.60 -1.86 -16.12
N MET A 252 -18.54 -1.12 -15.81
CA MET A 252 -17.84 -1.29 -14.54
C MET A 252 -18.60 -0.58 -13.41
N ASP A 253 -18.48 -1.05 -12.17
CA ASP A 253 -19.10 -0.40 -11.01
C ASP A 253 -18.46 0.98 -10.76
N ARG A 254 -19.23 2.05 -11.00
CA ARG A 254 -18.76 3.45 -10.86
C ARG A 254 -18.31 3.77 -9.43
N GLY A 255 -18.89 3.09 -8.44
CA GLY A 255 -18.53 3.25 -7.05
C GLY A 255 -17.18 2.61 -6.73
N LEU A 256 -16.92 1.41 -7.26
CA LEU A 256 -15.62 0.77 -7.17
C LEU A 256 -14.51 1.65 -7.76
N ILE A 257 -14.74 2.26 -8.94
CA ILE A 257 -13.79 3.21 -9.56
C ILE A 257 -13.47 4.36 -8.58
N LYS A 258 -14.49 5.05 -8.06
CA LYS A 258 -14.32 6.15 -7.09
C LYS A 258 -13.53 5.71 -5.83
N LEU A 259 -13.86 4.56 -5.24
CA LEU A 259 -13.20 4.08 -4.03
C LEU A 259 -11.74 3.68 -4.28
N SER A 260 -11.44 3.05 -5.42
CA SER A 260 -10.07 2.73 -5.83
C SER A 260 -9.23 4.00 -6.06
N MET A 261 -9.82 5.07 -6.60
CA MET A 261 -9.16 6.38 -6.74
C MET A 261 -8.82 7.00 -5.38
N VAL A 262 -9.77 6.99 -4.43
CA VAL A 262 -9.55 7.48 -3.05
C VAL A 262 -8.44 6.69 -2.35
N ASP A 263 -8.49 5.35 -2.36
CA ASP A 263 -7.46 4.51 -1.74
C ASP A 263 -6.07 4.75 -2.37
N HIS A 264 -5.99 5.00 -3.67
CA HIS A 264 -4.72 5.27 -4.36
C HIS A 264 -4.12 6.63 -4.01
N ILE A 265 -4.93 7.69 -3.98
CA ILE A 265 -4.48 9.02 -3.56
C ILE A 265 -4.00 9.01 -2.10
N GLN A 266 -4.69 8.27 -1.23
CA GLN A 266 -4.23 8.09 0.14
C GLN A 266 -2.91 7.30 0.21
N LYS A 267 -2.79 6.19 -0.52
CA LYS A 267 -1.55 5.39 -0.60
C LYS A 267 -0.32 6.18 -1.09
N LEU A 268 -0.51 7.13 -2.00
CA LEU A 268 0.56 8.00 -2.51
C LEU A 268 0.88 9.19 -1.58
N GLY A 269 0.23 9.31 -0.42
CA GLY A 269 0.42 10.42 0.50
C GLY A 269 -0.12 11.76 0.01
N LEU A 270 -1.16 11.72 -0.83
CA LEU A 270 -1.75 12.90 -1.46
C LEU A 270 -3.10 13.32 -0.85
N GLY A 271 -3.64 12.55 0.10
CA GLY A 271 -4.99 12.76 0.65
C GLY A 271 -5.29 14.20 1.13
N GLU A 272 -4.31 14.87 1.74
CA GLU A 272 -4.46 16.26 2.23
C GLU A 272 -4.83 17.27 1.13
N HIS A 273 -4.42 17.02 -0.13
CA HIS A 273 -4.67 17.91 -1.26
C HIS A 273 -6.08 17.73 -1.87
N PHE A 274 -6.75 16.62 -1.53
CA PHE A 274 -8.04 16.19 -2.08
C PHE A 274 -9.08 15.91 -0.98
N GLN A 275 -8.90 16.47 0.23
CA GLN A 275 -9.73 16.14 1.39
C GLN A 275 -11.22 16.40 1.13
N GLU A 276 -11.58 17.56 0.56
CA GLU A 276 -12.96 17.90 0.19
C GLU A 276 -13.57 16.89 -0.81
N ASP A 277 -12.81 16.53 -1.86
CA ASP A 277 -13.24 15.61 -2.91
C ASP A 277 -13.42 14.18 -2.35
N ILE A 278 -12.55 13.77 -1.43
CA ILE A 278 -12.62 12.49 -0.71
C ILE A 278 -13.85 12.47 0.21
N ASP A 279 -14.08 13.54 0.98
CA ASP A 279 -15.18 13.64 1.93
C ASP A 279 -16.54 13.62 1.22
N GLU A 280 -16.70 14.33 0.08
CA GLU A 280 -17.93 14.27 -0.73
C GLU A 280 -18.21 12.84 -1.24
N ILE A 281 -17.18 12.16 -1.76
CA ILE A 281 -17.31 10.78 -2.24
C ILE A 281 -17.73 9.86 -1.10
N LEU A 282 -17.05 9.93 0.05
CA LEU A 282 -17.32 9.06 1.18
C LEU A 282 -18.69 9.36 1.83
N GLU A 283 -19.12 10.61 1.90
CA GLU A 283 -20.46 10.95 2.37
C GLU A 283 -21.55 10.35 1.46
N GLN A 284 -21.34 10.33 0.13
CA GLN A 284 -22.24 9.66 -0.82
C GLN A 284 -22.39 8.16 -0.50
N PHE A 285 -21.29 7.47 -0.21
CA PHE A 285 -21.32 6.07 0.21
C PHE A 285 -21.98 5.88 1.58
N TYR A 286 -21.70 6.75 2.55
CA TYR A 286 -22.28 6.65 3.88
C TYR A 286 -23.80 6.87 3.89
N ARG A 287 -24.28 7.88 3.16
CA ARG A 287 -25.72 8.11 2.94
C ARG A 287 -26.39 6.88 2.30
N THR A 288 -25.72 6.26 1.31
CA THR A 288 -26.21 5.02 0.67
C THR A 288 -26.27 3.85 1.65
N TYR A 289 -25.24 3.66 2.48
CA TYR A 289 -25.21 2.65 3.55
C TYR A 289 -26.33 2.86 4.57
N ARG A 290 -26.47 4.09 5.11
CA ARG A 290 -27.49 4.44 6.12
C ARG A 290 -28.92 4.26 5.62
N ASN A 291 -29.16 4.50 4.32
CA ASN A 291 -30.46 4.32 3.68
C ASN A 291 -30.79 2.85 3.36
N ARG A 292 -29.81 1.95 3.30
CA ARG A 292 -30.02 0.49 3.11
C ARG A 292 -30.49 -0.24 4.39
N LYS A 293 -31.41 0.37 5.14
CA LYS A 293 -32.12 -0.32 6.23
C LYS A 293 -32.97 -1.47 5.66
N LYS A 294 -32.44 -2.69 5.75
CA LYS A 294 -33.08 -4.04 5.67
C LYS A 294 -32.88 -4.91 4.42
N GLN A 295 -32.23 -4.46 3.34
CA GLN A 295 -31.83 -5.37 2.25
C GLN A 295 -30.41 -5.05 1.74
N LEU A 296 -29.45 -5.93 2.03
CA LEU A 296 -28.34 -6.13 1.12
C LEU A 296 -28.93 -6.82 -0.12
N SER A 297 -28.76 -6.23 -1.30
CA SER A 297 -29.02 -6.93 -2.54
C SER A 297 -28.08 -8.13 -2.62
N GLU A 298 -28.63 -9.35 -2.57
CA GLU A 298 -27.81 -10.54 -2.74
C GLU A 298 -27.19 -10.54 -4.13
N PRO A 299 -25.90 -10.92 -4.26
CA PRO A 299 -25.23 -10.95 -5.54
C PRO A 299 -25.87 -12.01 -6.44
N ARG A 300 -26.10 -11.68 -7.71
CA ARG A 300 -26.82 -12.55 -8.67
C ARG A 300 -25.99 -13.76 -9.14
N GLY A 301 -24.70 -13.80 -8.79
CA GLY A 301 -23.79 -14.91 -9.00
C GLY A 301 -22.39 -14.63 -8.44
N THR A 302 -21.50 -15.61 -8.51
CA THR A 302 -20.17 -15.59 -7.87
C THR A 302 -19.30 -14.40 -8.30
N ASN A 303 -19.26 -14.05 -9.59
CA ASN A 303 -18.49 -12.89 -10.07
C ASN A 303 -19.02 -11.54 -9.55
N ASP A 304 -20.34 -11.39 -9.42
CA ASP A 304 -20.99 -10.22 -8.82
C ASP A 304 -20.71 -10.15 -7.31
N ALA A 305 -20.71 -11.31 -6.63
CA ALA A 305 -20.29 -11.45 -5.24
C ALA A 305 -18.85 -10.96 -5.03
N LEU A 306 -17.90 -11.38 -5.87
CA LEU A 306 -16.49 -11.02 -5.75
C LEU A 306 -16.26 -9.52 -5.98
N ALA A 307 -16.91 -8.93 -6.99
CA ALA A 307 -16.90 -7.49 -7.23
C ALA A 307 -17.44 -6.71 -6.01
N LYS A 308 -18.53 -7.24 -5.43
CA LYS A 308 -19.19 -6.68 -4.25
C LYS A 308 -18.31 -6.79 -3.00
N ILE A 309 -17.59 -7.89 -2.77
CA ILE A 309 -16.65 -8.04 -1.64
C ILE A 309 -15.52 -7.02 -1.74
N TYR A 310 -14.94 -6.85 -2.94
CA TYR A 310 -13.89 -5.85 -3.16
C TYR A 310 -14.41 -4.44 -2.85
N LYS A 311 -15.59 -4.08 -3.38
CA LYS A 311 -16.19 -2.77 -3.16
C LYS A 311 -16.59 -2.55 -1.69
N ASP A 312 -17.22 -3.52 -1.05
CA ASP A 312 -17.71 -3.41 0.32
C ASP A 312 -16.56 -3.35 1.34
N SER A 313 -15.47 -4.11 1.12
CA SER A 313 -14.26 -4.04 1.97
C SER A 313 -13.51 -2.71 1.84
N LEU A 314 -13.39 -2.16 0.62
CA LEU A 314 -12.92 -0.78 0.43
C LEU A 314 -13.86 0.24 1.09
N THR A 315 -15.17 0.11 0.89
CA THR A 315 -16.18 1.01 1.46
C THR A 315 -16.07 1.01 2.98
N PHE A 316 -16.05 -0.17 3.61
CA PHE A 316 -15.91 -0.33 5.05
C PHE A 316 -14.65 0.34 5.59
N ARG A 317 -13.48 0.00 5.03
CA ARG A 317 -12.20 0.53 5.51
C ARG A 317 -12.13 2.04 5.35
N LEU A 318 -12.45 2.56 4.17
CA LEU A 318 -12.34 4.00 3.88
C LEU A 318 -13.34 4.80 4.73
N LEU A 319 -14.59 4.37 4.85
CA LEU A 319 -15.56 5.02 5.73
C LEU A 319 -15.09 5.03 7.18
N ARG A 320 -14.67 3.88 7.72
CA ARG A 320 -14.22 3.77 9.11
C ARG A 320 -12.95 4.58 9.39
N MET A 321 -11.99 4.60 8.46
CA MET A 321 -10.78 5.45 8.56
C MET A 321 -11.09 6.95 8.56
N HIS A 322 -12.30 7.37 8.15
CA HIS A 322 -12.67 8.77 7.98
C HIS A 322 -13.66 9.33 9.02
N GLY A 323 -14.10 8.55 10.01
CA GLY A 323 -15.03 9.01 11.06
C GLY A 323 -16.36 8.23 11.10
N TYR A 324 -16.70 7.52 10.03
CA TYR A 324 -18.04 7.00 9.81
C TYR A 324 -18.29 5.68 10.55
N ASN A 325 -19.34 5.66 11.38
CA ASN A 325 -19.82 4.47 12.10
C ASN A 325 -20.46 3.45 11.13
N ILE A 326 -19.73 2.37 10.83
CA ILE A 326 -20.13 1.27 9.94
C ILE A 326 -19.83 -0.10 10.58
N THR A 327 -20.75 -1.05 10.46
CA THR A 327 -20.67 -2.38 11.10
C THR A 327 -19.93 -3.41 10.23
N PRO A 328 -19.11 -4.33 10.78
CA PRO A 328 -18.37 -5.35 10.02
C PRO A 328 -19.20 -6.15 9.00
N ARG A 329 -20.40 -6.57 9.40
CA ARG A 329 -21.42 -7.21 8.55
C ARG A 329 -21.71 -6.50 7.23
N SER A 330 -21.38 -5.21 7.06
CA SER A 330 -21.51 -4.51 5.78
C SER A 330 -20.64 -5.14 4.68
N PHE A 331 -19.51 -5.76 5.03
CA PHE A 331 -18.65 -6.50 4.09
C PHE A 331 -18.37 -7.95 4.49
N CYS A 332 -18.35 -8.31 5.78
CA CYS A 332 -18.11 -9.68 6.24
C CYS A 332 -19.22 -10.70 5.89
N TRP A 333 -20.28 -10.27 5.19
CA TRP A 333 -21.37 -11.13 4.75
C TRP A 333 -20.91 -12.36 3.94
N PHE A 334 -19.75 -12.30 3.27
CA PHE A 334 -19.20 -13.42 2.49
C PHE A 334 -18.72 -14.60 3.35
N LEU A 335 -18.45 -14.41 4.65
CA LEU A 335 -18.10 -15.52 5.56
C LEU A 335 -19.26 -16.51 5.74
N ASN A 336 -20.50 -16.05 5.55
CA ASN A 336 -21.70 -16.88 5.62
C ASN A 336 -22.02 -17.58 4.27
N ARG A 337 -21.06 -17.66 3.35
CA ARG A 337 -21.23 -18.16 1.98
C ARG A 337 -20.09 -19.12 1.62
N GLU A 338 -20.24 -20.37 2.03
CA GLU A 338 -19.31 -21.48 1.78
C GLU A 338 -18.93 -21.58 0.29
N ASP A 339 -19.89 -21.38 -0.61
CA ASP A 339 -19.68 -21.35 -2.07
C ASP A 339 -18.69 -20.26 -2.54
N ILE A 340 -18.66 -19.12 -1.85
CA ILE A 340 -17.73 -18.03 -2.14
C ILE A 340 -16.37 -18.28 -1.48
N LEU A 341 -16.36 -18.83 -0.26
CA LEU A 341 -15.14 -19.17 0.46
C LEU A 341 -14.34 -20.25 -0.30
N ASP A 342 -14.99 -21.34 -0.70
CA ASP A 342 -14.40 -22.40 -1.51
C ASP A 342 -13.83 -21.86 -2.82
N HIS A 343 -14.58 -20.98 -3.50
CA HIS A 343 -14.14 -20.37 -4.75
C HIS A 343 -12.88 -19.50 -4.56
N LEU A 344 -12.82 -18.73 -3.48
CA LEU A 344 -11.64 -17.93 -3.10
C LEU A 344 -10.45 -18.82 -2.67
N GLU A 345 -10.69 -19.93 -1.97
CA GLU A 345 -9.65 -20.89 -1.58
C GLU A 345 -9.03 -21.59 -2.79
N GLN A 346 -9.87 -22.01 -3.74
CA GLN A 346 -9.46 -22.70 -4.97
C GLN A 346 -8.73 -21.75 -5.94
N ASN A 347 -9.17 -20.49 -6.03
CA ASN A 347 -8.68 -19.52 -7.02
C ASN A 347 -7.89 -18.34 -6.39
N CYS A 348 -7.24 -18.57 -5.24
CA CYS A 348 -6.60 -17.50 -4.45
C CYS A 348 -5.59 -16.63 -5.22
N GLU A 349 -4.87 -17.19 -6.20
CA GLU A 349 -3.95 -16.44 -7.07
C GLU A 349 -4.67 -15.41 -7.94
N HIS A 350 -5.83 -15.77 -8.49
CA HIS A 350 -6.63 -14.92 -9.37
C HIS A 350 -7.24 -13.74 -8.60
N PHE A 351 -7.63 -13.98 -7.34
CA PHE A 351 -8.27 -13.00 -6.45
C PHE A 351 -7.32 -12.38 -5.43
N ARG A 352 -6.00 -12.52 -5.61
CA ARG A 352 -4.98 -12.03 -4.66
C ARG A 352 -5.16 -10.56 -4.30
N SER A 353 -5.52 -9.70 -5.25
CA SER A 353 -5.83 -8.27 -5.02
C SER A 353 -7.11 -8.03 -4.21
N LEU A 354 -8.12 -8.90 -4.31
CA LEU A 354 -9.34 -8.85 -3.50
C LEU A 354 -9.03 -9.29 -2.07
N ILE A 355 -8.37 -10.44 -1.91
CA ILE A 355 -8.01 -11.02 -0.62
C ILE A 355 -7.11 -10.05 0.17
N TYR A 356 -6.18 -9.39 -0.52
CA TYR A 356 -5.36 -8.31 0.04
C TYR A 356 -6.18 -7.11 0.57
N ASN A 357 -7.21 -6.68 -0.16
CA ASN A 357 -8.08 -5.60 0.31
C ASN A 357 -8.97 -6.02 1.50
N VAL A 358 -9.43 -7.28 1.52
CA VAL A 358 -10.09 -7.87 2.69
C VAL A 358 -9.16 -7.87 3.90
N TYR A 359 -7.92 -8.34 3.75
CA TYR A 359 -6.92 -8.32 4.82
C TYR A 359 -6.73 -6.91 5.40
N ARG A 360 -6.50 -5.90 4.55
CA ARG A 360 -6.37 -4.50 5.00
C ARG A 360 -7.64 -3.94 5.62
N ALA A 361 -8.83 -4.36 5.17
CA ALA A 361 -10.07 -3.94 5.81
C ALA A 361 -10.19 -4.41 7.27
N THR A 362 -9.48 -5.47 7.66
CA THR A 362 -9.42 -5.94 9.05
C THR A 362 -8.37 -5.22 9.91
N ASP A 363 -7.53 -4.35 9.36
CA ASP A 363 -6.59 -3.54 10.17
C ASP A 363 -7.30 -2.48 11.03
N VAL A 364 -8.57 -2.16 10.70
CA VAL A 364 -9.42 -1.20 11.43
C VAL A 364 -10.46 -1.90 12.33
N ILE A 365 -10.05 -2.99 12.97
CA ILE A 365 -10.84 -3.79 13.90
C ILE A 365 -10.98 -3.13 15.29
N PHE A 366 -12.18 -3.19 15.86
CA PHE A 366 -12.48 -2.75 17.23
C PHE A 366 -12.68 -3.96 18.17
N ALA A 367 -12.84 -3.70 19.47
CA ALA A 367 -13.07 -4.74 20.46
C ALA A 367 -14.43 -5.44 20.24
N GLY A 368 -14.45 -6.78 20.35
CA GLY A 368 -15.66 -7.60 20.16
C GLY A 368 -16.12 -7.84 18.71
N GLU A 369 -15.37 -7.39 17.69
CA GLU A 369 -15.75 -7.55 16.28
C GLU A 369 -15.24 -8.88 15.67
N TYR A 370 -15.72 -10.01 16.18
CA TYR A 370 -15.30 -11.36 15.78
C TYR A 370 -15.36 -11.64 14.27
N GLU A 371 -16.35 -11.07 13.55
CA GLU A 371 -16.47 -11.18 12.07
C GLU A 371 -15.21 -10.64 11.33
N LEU A 372 -14.49 -9.68 11.92
CA LEU A 372 -13.24 -9.16 11.35
C LEU A 372 -12.04 -10.04 11.67
N GLU A 373 -12.03 -10.70 12.83
CA GLU A 373 -10.99 -11.66 13.19
C GLU A 373 -11.02 -12.86 12.25
N GLU A 374 -12.22 -13.39 11.98
CA GLU A 374 -12.44 -14.48 11.02
C GLU A 374 -12.02 -14.05 9.60
N ALA A 375 -12.46 -12.88 9.14
CA ALA A 375 -12.02 -12.33 7.85
C ALA A 375 -10.49 -12.14 7.78
N ARG A 376 -9.83 -11.79 8.89
CA ARG A 376 -8.37 -11.62 8.97
C ARG A 376 -7.66 -12.96 8.88
N MET A 377 -8.11 -13.96 9.64
CA MET A 377 -7.57 -15.32 9.59
C MET A 377 -7.71 -15.94 8.21
N PHE A 378 -8.90 -15.84 7.61
CA PHE A 378 -9.18 -16.34 6.26
C PHE A 378 -8.30 -15.67 5.20
N SER A 379 -8.30 -14.34 5.16
CA SER A 379 -7.49 -13.59 4.17
C SER A 379 -5.99 -13.80 4.36
N LYS A 380 -5.48 -13.84 5.61
CA LYS A 380 -4.08 -14.16 5.91
C LYS A 380 -3.69 -15.56 5.42
N LYS A 381 -4.48 -16.59 5.74
CA LYS A 381 -4.28 -17.98 5.27
C LYS A 381 -4.12 -18.04 3.75
N LEU A 382 -4.99 -17.34 3.01
CA LEU A 382 -4.94 -17.33 1.55
C LEU A 382 -3.76 -16.52 1.00
N LEU A 383 -3.42 -15.37 1.58
CA LEU A 383 -2.23 -14.61 1.16
C LEU A 383 -0.95 -15.41 1.38
N GLU A 384 -0.79 -16.06 2.54
CA GLU A 384 0.34 -16.95 2.83
C GLU A 384 0.42 -18.15 1.86
N LYS A 385 -0.74 -18.71 1.46
CA LYS A 385 -0.81 -19.73 0.41
C LYS A 385 -0.25 -19.21 -0.92
N THR A 386 -0.64 -18.00 -1.34
CA THR A 386 -0.09 -17.38 -2.57
C THR A 386 1.40 -17.09 -2.47
N MET A 387 1.93 -16.76 -1.29
CA MET A 387 3.38 -16.50 -1.12
C MET A 387 4.24 -17.77 -1.22
N LYS A 388 3.69 -18.94 -0.88
CA LYS A 388 4.35 -20.26 -0.96
C LYS A 388 4.34 -20.84 -2.38
N SER A 389 3.41 -20.41 -3.23
CA SER A 389 3.28 -20.84 -4.63
C SER A 389 4.37 -20.19 -5.50
N ARG A 390 5.50 -20.87 -5.69
CA ARG A 390 6.53 -20.45 -6.67
C ARG A 390 6.16 -20.95 -8.07
N MET A 391 5.34 -20.18 -8.79
CA MET A 391 5.12 -20.42 -10.22
C MET A 391 6.06 -19.59 -11.09
N ALA A 392 6.41 -20.12 -12.27
CA ALA A 392 7.14 -19.39 -13.32
C ALA A 392 6.39 -18.13 -13.80
N TYR A 393 5.12 -18.02 -13.42
CA TYR A 393 4.23 -16.87 -13.60
C TYR A 393 4.75 -15.56 -13.03
N ASP A 394 5.60 -15.61 -12.01
CA ASP A 394 6.24 -14.41 -11.43
C ASP A 394 7.15 -13.64 -12.41
N ASN A 395 7.56 -14.27 -13.52
CA ASN A 395 8.34 -13.61 -14.58
C ASN A 395 7.50 -13.07 -15.75
N PHE A 396 6.23 -13.48 -15.89
CA PHE A 396 5.41 -13.24 -17.10
C PHE A 396 4.10 -12.47 -16.87
N VAL A 397 3.56 -12.52 -15.65
CA VAL A 397 2.24 -11.95 -15.32
C VAL A 397 2.22 -11.25 -13.97
N THR A 398 2.88 -11.81 -12.94
CA THR A 398 3.01 -11.10 -11.68
C THR A 398 3.93 -9.89 -11.89
N LEU A 399 3.45 -8.68 -11.59
CA LEU A 399 4.38 -7.57 -11.38
C LEU A 399 5.17 -7.90 -10.09
N PRO A 400 6.52 -7.98 -10.13
CA PRO A 400 7.30 -8.42 -8.97
C PRO A 400 7.06 -7.59 -7.69
N SER A 401 6.64 -6.33 -7.86
CA SER A 401 6.24 -5.42 -6.78
C SER A 401 5.09 -5.96 -5.91
N PHE A 402 3.99 -6.44 -6.50
CA PHE A 402 2.80 -6.76 -5.67
C PHE A 402 3.00 -8.01 -4.79
N ARG A 403 4.02 -8.84 -5.08
CA ARG A 403 4.48 -9.88 -4.16
C ARG A 403 5.22 -9.26 -2.96
N GLY A 404 6.12 -8.30 -3.20
CA GLY A 404 6.80 -7.53 -2.16
C GLY A 404 5.84 -6.75 -1.23
N VAL A 405 4.83 -6.09 -1.80
CA VAL A 405 3.76 -5.43 -1.02
C VAL A 405 3.09 -6.42 -0.06
N ILE A 406 2.70 -7.61 -0.52
CA ILE A 406 2.03 -8.61 0.33
C ILE A 406 2.99 -9.18 1.39
N GLU A 407 4.26 -9.42 1.04
CA GLU A 407 5.28 -9.86 2.02
C GLU A 407 5.49 -8.79 3.12
N GLN A 408 5.53 -7.50 2.77
CA GLN A 408 5.59 -6.40 3.74
C GLN A 408 4.32 -6.31 4.60
N GLU A 409 3.14 -6.50 3.99
CA GLU A 409 1.85 -6.38 4.68
C GLU A 409 1.55 -7.53 5.64
N LEU A 410 2.08 -8.72 5.37
CA LEU A 410 2.03 -9.89 6.26
C LEU A 410 3.11 -9.86 7.35
N SER A 411 4.28 -9.29 7.08
CA SER A 411 5.41 -9.26 8.04
C SER A 411 5.32 -8.15 9.07
N LEU A 412 4.75 -6.98 8.74
CA LEU A 412 4.66 -5.83 9.63
C LEU A 412 3.20 -5.37 9.78
N PRO A 413 2.59 -5.39 10.99
CA PRO A 413 1.21 -4.91 11.21
C PRO A 413 1.04 -3.44 10.79
N TRP A 414 -0.12 -3.04 10.27
CA TRP A 414 -0.37 -1.64 9.86
C TRP A 414 -0.08 -0.60 10.95
N ILE A 415 -0.38 -0.95 12.22
CA ILE A 415 -0.11 -0.08 13.38
C ILE A 415 1.39 0.08 13.68
N ALA A 416 2.27 -0.78 13.13
CA ALA A 416 3.72 -0.71 13.29
C ALA A 416 4.44 -0.02 12.10
N ARG A 417 3.70 0.47 11.08
CA ARG A 417 4.29 1.06 9.86
C ARG A 417 4.33 2.57 9.90
N LEU A 418 5.41 3.16 9.43
CA LEU A 418 5.55 4.62 9.30
C LEU A 418 4.92 5.11 7.98
N ASP A 419 3.84 5.89 8.07
CA ASP A 419 3.05 6.34 6.91
C ASP A 419 3.88 6.91 5.76
N HIS A 420 4.89 7.75 6.07
CA HIS A 420 5.73 8.38 5.04
C HIS A 420 6.57 7.34 4.28
N LEU A 421 7.03 6.26 4.94
CA LEU A 421 7.75 5.17 4.28
C LEU A 421 6.81 4.25 3.51
N ASP A 422 5.59 4.01 4.00
CA ASP A 422 4.54 3.32 3.25
C ASP A 422 4.19 4.10 1.97
N HIS A 423 4.05 5.43 2.04
CA HIS A 423 3.86 6.27 0.86
C HIS A 423 5.03 6.17 -0.12
N ARG A 424 6.27 6.13 0.37
CA ARG A 424 7.45 5.92 -0.48
C ARG A 424 7.38 4.58 -1.21
N MET A 425 7.06 3.50 -0.50
CA MET A 425 6.86 2.18 -1.09
C MET A 425 5.81 2.26 -2.20
N TRP A 426 4.66 2.89 -1.96
CA TRP A 426 3.64 3.06 -3.01
C TRP A 426 4.11 3.92 -4.19
N ILE A 427 4.97 4.91 -4.00
CA ILE A 427 5.51 5.75 -5.09
C ILE A 427 6.53 4.97 -5.93
N GLU A 428 7.49 4.30 -5.30
CA GLU A 428 8.59 3.57 -5.97
C GLU A 428 8.09 2.26 -6.58
N GLU A 429 7.19 1.56 -5.88
CA GLU A 429 6.52 0.36 -6.35
C GLU A 429 5.20 0.64 -7.08
N ASN A 430 4.92 1.88 -7.56
CA ASN A 430 3.68 2.18 -8.32
C ASN A 430 3.66 1.51 -9.70
N ARG A 431 3.49 0.20 -9.66
CA ARG A 431 3.51 -0.77 -10.73
C ARG A 431 2.18 -1.48 -10.60
N VAL A 432 1.14 -0.78 -11.07
CA VAL A 432 -0.28 -1.03 -10.77
C VAL A 432 -0.62 -2.52 -10.73
N SER A 433 -0.94 -2.98 -9.52
CA SER A 433 -1.56 -4.29 -9.35
C SER A 433 -2.90 -4.30 -10.08
N PRO A 434 -3.19 -5.33 -10.89
CA PRO A 434 -4.50 -5.45 -11.51
C PRO A 434 -5.56 -5.59 -10.42
N LEU A 435 -6.72 -4.95 -10.60
CA LEU A 435 -7.83 -5.05 -9.64
C LEU A 435 -8.26 -6.51 -9.45
N TRP A 436 -8.28 -7.25 -10.55
CA TRP A 436 -8.53 -8.68 -10.70
C TRP A 436 -8.13 -9.11 -12.12
N THR A 437 -8.04 -10.41 -12.36
CA THR A 437 -7.73 -10.97 -13.69
C THR A 437 -9.01 -11.03 -14.54
N GLY A 438 -8.93 -10.66 -15.81
CA GLY A 438 -10.07 -10.67 -16.72
C GLY A 438 -10.03 -11.78 -17.75
N LYS A 439 -10.96 -11.68 -18.70
CA LYS A 439 -11.24 -12.75 -19.67
C LYS A 439 -10.14 -12.92 -20.73
N ALA A 440 -9.54 -11.82 -21.18
CA ALA A 440 -8.46 -11.83 -22.15
C ALA A 440 -7.30 -10.87 -21.79
N SER A 441 -7.44 -10.16 -20.66
CA SER A 441 -6.54 -9.12 -20.18
C SER A 441 -6.78 -8.87 -18.69
N PHE A 442 -5.87 -8.17 -18.02
CA PHE A 442 -6.08 -7.75 -16.64
C PHE A 442 -6.86 -6.44 -16.57
N TYR A 443 -7.82 -6.33 -15.65
CA TYR A 443 -8.49 -5.07 -15.43
C TYR A 443 -7.61 -4.14 -14.62
N ARG A 444 -7.33 -2.96 -15.19
CA ARG A 444 -6.55 -1.89 -14.61
C ARG A 444 -7.35 -0.59 -14.73
N LEU A 445 -7.15 0.30 -13.76
CA LEU A 445 -7.66 1.65 -13.83
C LEU A 445 -6.53 2.58 -14.28
N THR A 446 -6.73 3.31 -15.37
CA THR A 446 -5.73 4.25 -15.93
C THR A 446 -5.48 5.45 -15.03
N CYS A 447 -6.44 5.84 -14.18
CA CYS A 447 -6.20 6.87 -13.15
C CYS A 447 -5.13 6.47 -12.12
N LEU A 448 -4.83 5.17 -11.98
CA LEU A 448 -3.75 4.67 -11.11
C LEU A 448 -2.36 4.74 -11.80
N GLN A 449 -2.34 5.11 -13.08
CA GLN A 449 -1.17 5.30 -13.93
C GLN A 449 -1.06 6.75 -14.43
N ASP A 450 -1.83 7.68 -13.86
CA ASP A 450 -1.81 9.08 -14.30
C ASP A 450 -0.45 9.73 -13.99
N GLU A 451 0.21 10.21 -15.04
CA GLU A 451 1.55 10.80 -14.94
C GLU A 451 1.55 12.07 -14.06
N ASN A 452 0.45 12.83 -14.02
CA ASN A 452 0.33 14.02 -13.18
C ASN A 452 0.18 13.63 -11.70
N ILE A 453 -0.61 12.59 -11.39
CA ILE A 453 -0.74 12.05 -10.02
C ILE A 453 0.62 11.55 -9.53
N MET A 454 1.37 10.83 -10.36
CA MET A 454 2.72 10.36 -9.99
C MET A 454 3.76 11.47 -9.90
N GLN A 455 3.68 12.49 -10.76
CA GLN A 455 4.50 13.69 -10.64
C GLN A 455 4.19 14.41 -9.32
N LEU A 456 2.90 14.61 -9.00
CA LEU A 456 2.46 15.23 -7.77
C LEU A 456 2.93 14.45 -6.53
N ALA A 457 2.83 13.11 -6.53
CA ALA A 457 3.32 12.27 -5.44
C ALA A 457 4.83 12.44 -5.21
N MET A 458 5.63 12.42 -6.29
CA MET A 458 7.07 12.67 -6.21
C MET A 458 7.42 14.08 -5.72
N GLU A 459 6.73 15.11 -6.21
CA GLU A 459 6.96 16.51 -5.82
C GLU A 459 6.58 16.74 -4.36
N ASN A 460 5.43 16.25 -3.92
CA ASN A 460 4.97 16.29 -2.53
C ASN A 460 5.96 15.60 -1.59
N TYR A 461 6.43 14.39 -1.93
CA TYR A 461 7.41 13.66 -1.13
C TYR A 461 8.75 14.42 -1.01
N LYS A 462 9.28 14.94 -2.13
CA LYS A 462 10.53 15.73 -2.15
C LYS A 462 10.38 17.05 -1.38
N PHE A 463 9.20 17.66 -1.39
CA PHE A 463 8.89 18.86 -0.61
C PHE A 463 8.88 18.56 0.89
N ARG A 464 8.24 17.46 1.32
CA ARG A 464 8.33 16.96 2.70
C ARG A 464 9.78 16.67 3.12
N GLN A 465 10.58 16.02 2.28
CA GLN A 465 12.02 15.81 2.55
C GLN A 465 12.84 17.11 2.69
N LEU A 466 12.48 18.18 1.97
CA LEU A 466 13.13 19.48 2.15
C LEU A 466 12.78 20.08 3.51
N ILE A 467 11.51 20.04 3.90
CA ILE A 467 11.05 20.48 5.22
C ILE A 467 11.73 19.66 6.32
N TYR A 468 11.75 18.33 6.19
CA TYR A 468 12.30 17.45 7.22
C TYR A 468 13.82 17.61 7.43
N ARG A 469 14.57 17.97 6.38
CA ARG A 469 16.00 18.30 6.52
C ARG A 469 16.20 19.63 7.26
N ASN A 470 15.38 20.64 6.98
CA ASN A 470 15.47 21.93 7.65
C ASN A 470 15.14 21.80 9.16
N GLU A 471 14.04 21.10 9.49
CA GLU A 471 13.63 20.80 10.87
C GLU A 471 14.72 20.02 11.63
N LEU A 472 15.30 18.99 11.01
CA LEU A 472 16.37 18.21 11.63
C LEU A 472 17.65 19.03 11.89
N GLU A 473 18.05 19.92 10.99
CA GLU A 473 19.18 20.82 11.22
C GLU A 473 18.88 21.92 12.26
N GLU A 474 17.61 22.27 12.49
CA GLU A 474 17.22 23.09 13.63
C GLU A 474 17.29 22.32 14.96
N LEU A 475 16.75 21.11 15.01
CA LEU A 475 16.82 20.27 16.22
C LEU A 475 18.25 19.92 16.62
N LYS A 476 19.15 19.68 15.64
CA LYS A 476 20.58 19.49 15.90
C LYS A 476 21.26 20.73 16.48
N ARG A 477 20.86 21.94 16.04
CA ARG A 477 21.35 23.19 16.63
C ARG A 477 20.82 23.35 18.05
N TRP A 478 19.51 23.28 18.24
CA TRP A 478 18.88 23.40 19.55
C TRP A 478 19.40 22.37 20.58
N SER A 479 19.56 21.09 20.20
CA SER A 479 20.14 20.05 21.06
C SER A 479 21.61 20.32 21.45
N LYS A 480 22.36 21.02 20.60
CA LYS A 480 23.73 21.44 20.89
C LYS A 480 23.77 22.71 21.76
N ASP A 481 22.97 23.70 21.41
CA ASP A 481 22.96 25.01 22.10
C ASP A 481 22.41 24.90 23.53
N THR A 482 21.51 23.94 23.78
CA THR A 482 21.07 23.53 25.14
C THR A 482 22.06 22.64 25.89
N GLY A 483 23.08 22.09 25.21
CA GLY A 483 24.06 21.17 25.79
C GLY A 483 23.63 19.69 25.87
N LEU A 484 22.40 19.35 25.48
CA LEU A 484 21.88 17.97 25.49
C LEU A 484 22.74 17.01 24.66
N SER A 485 23.32 17.46 23.54
CA SER A 485 24.20 16.63 22.70
C SER A 485 25.52 16.25 23.37
N ASP A 486 25.95 17.02 24.38
CA ASP A 486 27.30 16.97 24.92
C ASP A 486 27.36 16.17 26.25
N MET A 487 26.20 15.71 26.74
CA MET A 487 26.06 14.84 27.92
C MET A 487 26.63 13.42 27.75
N GLY A 488 27.20 13.09 26.59
CA GLY A 488 27.80 11.79 26.28
C GLY A 488 26.81 10.70 25.84
N PHE A 489 25.54 10.77 26.25
CA PHE A 489 24.48 9.83 25.88
C PHE A 489 23.31 10.46 25.06
N GLY A 490 23.29 11.79 24.88
CA GLY A 490 22.21 12.49 24.17
C GLY A 490 22.37 12.60 22.64
N ARG A 491 23.60 12.52 22.11
CA ARG A 491 23.92 12.97 20.74
C ARG A 491 23.21 12.22 19.61
N GLU A 492 23.07 10.90 19.74
CA GLU A 492 22.52 10.04 18.68
C GLU A 492 20.97 10.03 18.66
N LYS A 493 20.34 10.49 19.76
CA LYS A 493 18.89 10.46 19.96
C LYS A 493 18.13 11.48 19.10
N THR A 494 18.71 12.66 18.86
CA THR A 494 18.06 13.75 18.11
C THR A 494 17.62 13.34 16.71
N SER A 495 18.46 12.62 15.95
CA SER A 495 18.10 12.20 14.59
C SER A 495 17.08 11.07 14.56
N TYR A 496 17.13 10.18 15.57
CA TYR A 496 16.22 9.04 15.72
C TYR A 496 14.81 9.46 16.15
N CYS A 497 14.70 10.27 17.21
CA CYS A 497 13.43 10.81 17.68
C CYS A 497 12.74 11.60 16.57
N TYR A 498 13.49 12.48 15.89
CA TYR A 498 12.94 13.27 14.79
C TYR A 498 12.52 12.41 13.58
N PHE A 499 13.29 11.39 13.21
CA PHE A 499 12.89 10.44 12.16
C PHE A 499 11.53 9.80 12.47
N ALA A 500 11.35 9.28 13.68
CA ALA A 500 10.09 8.65 14.08
C ALA A 500 8.91 9.63 14.03
N VAL A 501 9.09 10.88 14.48
CA VAL A 501 8.06 11.93 14.40
C VAL A 501 7.71 12.30 12.96
N ALA A 502 8.72 12.51 12.10
CA ALA A 502 8.54 12.92 10.72
C ALA A 502 7.99 11.81 9.80
N ALA A 503 8.24 10.55 10.14
CA ALA A 503 7.84 9.41 9.32
C ALA A 503 6.50 8.77 9.76
N SER A 504 6.12 8.87 11.04
CA SER A 504 4.91 8.23 11.60
C SER A 504 3.60 8.98 11.35
N SER A 505 3.67 10.20 10.82
CA SER A 505 2.52 11.08 10.75
C SER A 505 2.40 11.81 9.42
N CYS A 506 1.21 11.67 8.83
CA CYS A 506 0.73 12.53 7.75
C CYS A 506 0.22 13.87 8.27
N LEU A 507 0.88 14.44 9.30
CA LEU A 507 0.61 15.82 9.68
C LEU A 507 0.79 16.70 8.43
N PRO A 508 -0.01 17.77 8.27
CA PRO A 508 0.20 18.77 7.24
C PRO A 508 1.62 19.33 7.29
N HIS A 509 1.96 20.23 6.36
CA HIS A 509 3.26 20.91 6.32
C HIS A 509 3.55 21.83 7.54
N ASP A 510 2.78 21.72 8.63
CA ASP A 510 2.96 22.30 9.95
C ASP A 510 4.27 21.85 10.61
N SER A 511 5.25 22.74 10.56
CA SER A 511 6.57 22.55 11.16
C SER A 511 6.54 22.65 12.69
N LEU A 512 5.69 23.52 13.23
CA LEU A 512 5.63 23.82 14.65
C LEU A 512 5.23 22.59 15.46
N VAL A 513 4.17 21.90 15.06
CA VAL A 513 3.71 20.68 15.77
C VAL A 513 4.79 19.60 15.75
N ARG A 514 5.41 19.31 14.60
CA ARG A 514 6.51 18.33 14.52
C ARG A 514 7.70 18.71 15.40
N MET A 515 8.07 19.98 15.43
CA MET A 515 9.17 20.48 16.26
C MET A 515 8.88 20.37 17.76
N ILE A 516 7.63 20.63 18.19
CA ILE A 516 7.21 20.44 19.60
C ILE A 516 7.26 18.96 19.98
N VAL A 517 6.64 18.08 19.18
CA VAL A 517 6.68 16.61 19.40
C VAL A 517 8.12 16.11 19.48
N ALA A 518 8.99 16.55 18.56
CA ALA A 518 10.38 16.11 18.51
C ALA A 518 11.23 16.64 19.68
N LYS A 519 11.08 17.92 20.07
CA LYS A 519 11.77 18.47 21.25
C LYS A 519 11.31 17.78 22.54
N SER A 520 10.01 17.53 22.71
CA SER A 520 9.47 16.75 23.83
C SER A 520 10.08 15.35 23.88
N ALA A 521 10.07 14.62 22.75
CA ALA A 521 10.66 13.28 22.67
C ALA A 521 12.15 13.27 23.02
N ILE A 522 12.94 14.23 22.50
CA ILE A 522 14.38 14.35 22.80
C ILE A 522 14.61 14.62 24.30
N LEU A 523 13.85 15.53 24.92
CA LEU A 523 13.94 15.79 26.36
C LEU A 523 13.59 14.56 27.19
N ILE A 524 12.50 13.88 26.85
CA ILE A 524 12.06 12.64 27.49
C ILE A 524 13.17 11.59 27.41
N THR A 525 13.63 11.22 26.21
CA THR A 525 14.62 10.14 26.07
C THR A 525 16.01 10.50 26.64
N VAL A 526 16.32 11.79 26.89
CA VAL A 526 17.55 12.19 27.59
C VAL A 526 17.35 12.20 29.11
N ALA A 527 16.19 12.64 29.61
CA ALA A 527 15.89 12.61 31.03
C ALA A 527 15.68 11.18 31.55
N ASP A 528 14.90 10.37 30.84
CA ASP A 528 14.62 8.96 31.12
C ASP A 528 15.93 8.16 31.34
N ASP A 529 16.83 8.13 30.36
CA ASP A 529 18.19 7.55 30.49
C ASP A 529 18.98 8.05 31.71
N PHE A 530 18.78 9.30 32.09
CA PHE A 530 19.47 9.88 33.24
C PHE A 530 18.91 9.33 34.55
N PHE A 531 17.59 9.20 34.68
CA PHE A 531 16.94 8.50 35.81
C PHE A 531 17.29 7.00 35.85
N ASP A 532 17.39 6.37 34.68
CA ASP A 532 17.40 4.92 34.56
C ASP A 532 18.83 4.30 34.65
N MET A 533 19.86 5.03 34.20
CA MET A 533 21.20 4.48 33.95
C MET A 533 22.39 5.33 34.44
N LYS A 534 22.19 6.55 34.95
CA LYS A 534 23.31 7.51 35.17
C LYS A 534 23.24 8.32 36.46
N GLY A 535 22.08 8.86 36.82
CA GLY A 535 21.90 9.73 37.97
C GLY A 535 21.98 8.96 39.29
N ALA A 536 22.63 9.55 40.28
CA ALA A 536 22.52 9.08 41.65
C ALA A 536 21.16 9.55 42.24
N LEU A 537 20.59 8.79 43.19
CA LEU A 537 19.23 9.04 43.69
C LEU A 537 19.07 10.45 44.29
N ASP A 538 20.10 10.99 44.92
CA ASP A 538 20.17 12.36 45.43
C ASP A 538 20.17 13.41 44.29
N GLU A 539 20.97 13.21 43.24
CA GLU A 539 21.00 14.09 42.06
C GLU A 539 19.65 14.08 41.29
N LEU A 540 18.96 12.94 41.26
CA LEU A 540 17.62 12.79 40.69
C LEU A 540 16.52 13.42 41.56
N GLN A 541 16.64 13.35 42.89
CA GLN A 541 15.78 14.07 43.83
C GLN A 541 15.94 15.58 43.66
N GLU A 542 17.18 16.10 43.65
CA GLU A 542 17.44 17.54 43.44
C GLU A 542 16.85 18.04 42.11
N LEU A 543 17.01 17.28 41.02
CA LEU A 543 16.43 17.59 39.70
C LEU A 543 14.90 17.62 39.75
N THR A 544 14.28 16.59 40.34
CA THR A 544 12.83 16.50 40.43
C THR A 544 12.25 17.63 41.27
N GLU A 545 12.85 17.95 42.42
CA GLU A 545 12.44 19.09 43.24
C GLU A 545 12.60 20.43 42.52
N ALA A 546 13.67 20.61 41.73
CA ALA A 546 13.87 21.80 40.92
C ALA A 546 12.77 21.94 39.85
N VAL A 547 12.33 20.85 39.23
CA VAL A 547 11.15 20.82 38.34
C VAL A 547 9.87 21.13 39.09
N GLN A 548 9.65 20.57 40.30
CA GLN A 548 8.47 20.93 41.12
C GLN A 548 8.42 22.43 41.43
N ARG A 549 9.52 23.01 41.91
CA ARG A 549 9.64 24.45 42.21
C ARG A 549 9.73 25.35 40.98
N TRP A 550 10.06 24.78 39.82
CA TRP A 550 10.50 25.49 38.61
C TRP A 550 11.69 26.45 38.85
N ASP A 551 12.61 26.08 39.75
CA ASP A 551 13.86 26.80 40.04
C ASP A 551 15.04 25.82 40.20
N GLY A 552 16.02 25.93 39.30
CA GLY A 552 17.21 25.08 39.21
C GLY A 552 18.53 25.75 39.60
N LYS A 553 18.52 26.85 40.37
CA LYS A 553 19.76 27.56 40.77
C LYS A 553 20.82 26.69 41.46
N SER A 554 20.40 25.67 42.21
CA SER A 554 21.29 24.75 42.92
C SER A 554 21.90 23.66 42.03
N LEU A 555 21.26 23.34 40.90
CA LEU A 555 21.61 22.19 40.07
C LEU A 555 23.00 22.31 39.46
N ARG A 556 23.64 21.15 39.28
CA ARG A 556 24.94 20.97 38.63
C ARG A 556 24.85 19.87 37.57
N GLY A 557 25.96 19.65 36.87
CA GLY A 557 26.12 18.46 36.01
C GLY A 557 25.00 18.26 34.97
N PRO A 558 24.66 17.00 34.66
CA PRO A 558 23.55 16.63 33.79
C PRO A 558 22.20 17.24 34.19
N SER A 559 21.87 17.26 35.50
CA SER A 559 20.60 17.81 36.00
C SER A 559 20.39 19.27 35.60
N LYS A 560 21.45 20.10 35.67
CA LYS A 560 21.38 21.49 35.23
C LYS A 560 21.09 21.62 33.73
N VAL A 561 21.67 20.74 32.91
CA VAL A 561 21.49 20.74 31.44
C VAL A 561 20.06 20.35 31.08
N ILE A 562 19.55 19.25 31.66
CA ILE A 562 18.16 18.78 31.45
C ILE A 562 17.16 19.87 31.88
N PHE A 563 17.33 20.43 33.08
CA PHE A 563 16.43 21.46 33.59
C PHE A 563 16.47 22.75 32.75
N ALA A 564 17.65 23.21 32.34
CA ALA A 564 17.77 24.41 31.49
C ALA A 564 17.09 24.21 30.13
N ALA A 565 17.29 23.06 29.48
CA ALA A 565 16.67 22.73 28.20
C ALA A 565 15.14 22.58 28.31
N LEU A 566 14.64 22.06 29.45
CA LEU A 566 13.21 21.98 29.74
C LEU A 566 12.59 23.37 29.94
N VAL A 567 13.24 24.25 30.72
CA VAL A 567 12.75 25.62 30.96
C VAL A 567 12.75 26.43 29.66
N ASP A 568 13.80 26.34 28.85
CA ASP A 568 13.88 26.92 27.50
C ASP A 568 12.69 26.48 26.63
N PHE A 569 12.52 25.16 26.47
CA PHE A 569 11.44 24.58 25.67
C PHE A 569 10.05 25.01 26.13
N VAL A 570 9.73 24.88 27.42
CA VAL A 570 8.41 25.24 27.98
C VAL A 570 8.15 26.74 27.84
N THR A 571 9.17 27.58 28.02
CA THR A 571 9.04 29.03 27.89
C THR A 571 8.77 29.42 26.44
N ASP A 572 9.43 28.80 25.47
CA ASP A 572 9.26 29.12 24.06
C ASP A 572 7.90 28.69 23.51
N ILE A 573 7.45 27.46 23.82
CA ILE A 573 6.11 27.02 23.38
C ILE A 573 5.00 27.84 24.06
N ALA A 574 5.17 28.25 25.33
CA ALA A 574 4.19 29.10 26.00
C ALA A 574 4.11 30.51 25.38
N LYS A 575 5.26 31.12 25.02
CA LYS A 575 5.29 32.40 24.28
C LYS A 575 4.62 32.27 22.92
N GLU A 576 4.92 31.21 22.17
CA GLU A 576 4.35 30.99 20.84
C GLU A 576 2.83 30.79 20.92
N PHE A 577 2.35 30.02 21.90
CA PHE A 577 0.92 29.85 22.14
C PHE A 577 0.24 31.16 22.55
N LEU A 578 0.85 31.93 23.45
CA LEU A 578 0.35 33.25 23.85
C LEU A 578 0.29 34.21 22.65
N HIS A 579 1.29 34.18 21.77
CA HIS A 579 1.33 34.99 20.56
C HIS A 579 0.22 34.60 19.56
N GLN A 580 0.01 33.30 19.34
CA GLN A 580 -0.98 32.82 18.39
C GLN A 580 -2.43 32.87 18.90
N LYS A 581 -2.66 32.65 20.20
CA LYS A 581 -4.00 32.40 20.78
C LYS A 581 -4.43 33.40 21.86
N GLY A 582 -3.52 34.21 22.40
CA GLY A 582 -3.82 35.24 23.42
C GLY A 582 -4.02 34.73 24.85
N SER A 583 -3.88 33.42 25.09
CA SER A 583 -3.99 32.77 26.40
C SER A 583 -2.66 32.16 26.83
N ASP A 584 -2.37 32.15 28.14
CA ASP A 584 -1.14 31.55 28.69
C ASP A 584 -1.39 30.10 29.15
N ILE A 585 -0.55 29.17 28.68
CA ILE A 585 -0.56 27.75 29.06
C ILE A 585 0.68 27.34 29.86
N THR A 586 1.55 28.29 30.24
CA THR A 586 2.79 28.04 30.99
C THR A 586 2.57 27.07 32.15
N ARG A 587 1.56 27.35 33.00
CA ARG A 587 1.25 26.51 34.16
C ARG A 587 0.88 25.07 33.77
N TYR A 588 0.03 24.90 32.76
CA TYR A 588 -0.39 23.58 32.27
C TYR A 588 0.80 22.75 31.77
N LEU A 589 1.69 23.39 31.01
CA LEU A 589 2.92 22.77 30.51
C LEU A 589 3.85 22.38 31.67
N GLN A 590 4.05 23.27 32.65
CA GLN A 590 4.83 22.97 33.85
C GLN A 590 4.23 21.78 34.62
N ASP A 591 2.91 21.77 34.83
CA ASP A 591 2.23 20.73 35.60
C ASP A 591 2.36 19.35 34.94
N ILE A 592 2.32 19.25 33.60
CA ILE A 592 2.59 18.01 32.84
C ILE A 592 4.03 17.51 33.07
N TRP A 593 5.03 18.40 32.96
CA TRP A 593 6.42 18.00 33.18
C TRP A 593 6.70 17.65 34.66
N ARG A 594 6.01 18.32 35.60
CA ARG A 594 6.06 17.97 37.04
C ARG A 594 5.59 16.55 37.32
N GLU A 595 4.48 16.09 36.73
CA GLU A 595 4.02 14.71 36.96
C GLU A 595 4.93 13.67 36.32
N THR A 596 5.47 13.96 35.12
CA THR A 596 6.41 13.05 34.43
C THR A 596 7.69 12.85 35.24
N PHE A 597 8.39 13.92 35.63
CA PHE A 597 9.60 13.82 36.45
C PHE A 597 9.35 13.17 37.83
N PHE A 598 8.18 13.42 38.43
CA PHE A 598 7.80 12.75 39.68
C PHE A 598 7.59 11.23 39.50
N SER A 599 7.00 10.80 38.38
CA SER A 599 6.80 9.38 38.08
C SER A 599 8.12 8.63 37.88
N TRP A 600 9.10 9.21 37.17
CA TRP A 600 10.44 8.62 37.04
C TRP A 600 11.13 8.50 38.39
N LEU A 601 11.12 9.56 39.22
CA LEU A 601 11.70 9.49 40.57
C LEU A 601 11.06 8.38 41.41
N LEU A 602 9.76 8.16 41.27
CA LEU A 602 9.04 7.13 42.02
C LEU A 602 9.46 5.72 41.56
N GLU A 603 9.54 5.45 40.25
CA GLU A 603 10.03 4.17 39.72
C GLU A 603 11.51 3.90 40.10
N THR A 604 12.37 4.92 40.01
CA THR A 604 13.76 4.83 40.50
C THR A 604 13.81 4.57 42.00
N THR A 605 12.91 5.17 42.79
CA THR A 605 12.84 4.95 44.25
C THR A 605 12.37 3.54 44.58
N TRP A 606 11.36 3.01 43.88
CA TRP A 606 10.91 1.62 44.03
C TRP A 606 12.06 0.64 43.77
N SER A 607 12.76 0.82 42.65
CA SER A 607 13.91 0.01 42.25
C SER A 607 15.04 0.04 43.29
N ASN A 608 15.39 1.22 43.81
CA ASN A 608 16.45 1.36 44.81
C ASN A 608 16.07 0.83 46.21
N THR A 609 14.79 0.88 46.58
CA THR A 609 14.31 0.41 47.89
C THR A 609 13.92 -1.07 47.91
N GLY A 610 13.86 -1.72 46.74
CA GLY A 610 13.29 -3.06 46.60
C GLY A 610 11.78 -3.11 46.85
N TYR A 611 11.08 -1.97 46.76
CA TYR A 611 9.62 -1.93 46.85
C TYR A 611 9.02 -2.56 45.60
N ILE A 612 7.99 -3.37 45.79
CA ILE A 612 7.32 -4.10 44.72
C ILE A 612 5.86 -3.61 44.72
N PRO A 613 5.48 -2.74 43.77
CA PRO A 613 4.11 -2.23 43.67
C PRO A 613 3.13 -3.35 43.29
N SER A 614 1.86 -3.11 43.58
CA SER A 614 0.77 -3.91 42.96
C SER A 614 0.67 -3.62 41.46
N ALA A 615 0.08 -4.52 40.67
CA ALA A 615 -0.12 -4.31 39.23
C ALA A 615 -0.86 -3.00 38.90
N ASP A 616 -1.90 -2.64 39.67
CA ASP A 616 -2.66 -1.39 39.50
C ASP A 616 -1.82 -0.13 39.85
N GLU A 617 -1.04 -0.20 40.92
CA GLU A 617 -0.14 0.87 41.34
C GLU A 617 0.99 1.09 40.32
N TYR A 618 1.61 0.00 39.88
CA TYR A 618 2.61 0.01 38.81
C TYR A 618 2.05 0.63 37.54
N LEU A 619 0.93 0.12 37.03
CA LEU A 619 0.38 0.60 35.76
C LEU A 619 -0.02 2.07 35.82
N LYS A 620 -0.55 2.54 36.97
CA LYS A 620 -0.88 3.95 37.17
C LYS A 620 0.34 4.88 37.07
N VAL A 621 1.48 4.48 37.60
CA VAL A 621 2.73 5.26 37.52
C VAL A 621 3.39 5.08 36.15
N GLY A 622 3.45 3.85 35.65
CA GLY A 622 3.97 3.47 34.34
C GLY A 622 3.31 4.19 33.17
N MET A 623 2.00 4.45 33.28
CA MET A 623 1.25 5.27 32.32
C MET A 623 1.74 6.72 32.25
N THR A 624 2.25 7.29 33.35
CA THR A 624 2.82 8.64 33.37
C THR A 624 4.30 8.61 32.97
N SER A 625 5.09 7.66 33.46
CA SER A 625 6.54 7.57 33.20
C SER A 625 6.89 7.31 31.73
N ILE A 626 6.04 6.58 30.99
CA ILE A 626 6.19 6.40 29.54
C ILE A 626 6.00 7.71 28.74
N ALA A 627 5.55 8.79 29.40
CA ALA A 627 5.56 10.18 28.95
C ALA A 627 4.86 10.50 27.60
N THR A 628 4.07 9.58 27.04
CA THR A 628 3.34 9.81 25.77
C THR A 628 2.38 10.99 25.84
N HIS A 629 1.71 11.18 26.98
CA HIS A 629 0.84 12.34 27.25
C HIS A 629 1.60 13.68 27.17
N THR A 630 2.84 13.73 27.69
CA THR A 630 3.76 14.89 27.61
C THR A 630 4.20 15.20 26.19
N ILE A 631 4.18 14.23 25.28
CA ILE A 631 4.42 14.43 23.85
C ILE A 631 3.17 14.97 23.16
N VAL A 632 2.03 14.27 23.29
CA VAL A 632 0.85 14.53 22.43
C VAL A 632 -0.01 15.71 22.89
N LEU A 633 -0.14 15.96 24.19
CA LEU A 633 -1.06 16.98 24.69
C LEU A 633 -0.58 18.41 24.45
N PRO A 634 0.68 18.80 24.80
CA PRO A 634 1.21 20.14 24.46
C PRO A 634 1.16 20.41 22.95
N SER A 635 1.52 19.42 22.15
CA SER A 635 1.50 19.47 20.70
C SER A 635 0.09 19.64 20.13
N SER A 636 -0.92 19.03 20.78
CA SER A 636 -2.33 19.16 20.38
C SER A 636 -2.91 20.57 20.56
N CYS A 637 -2.29 21.41 21.38
CA CYS A 637 -2.68 22.81 21.56
C CYS A 637 -2.46 23.65 20.28
N PHE A 638 -1.57 23.23 19.38
CA PHE A 638 -1.19 23.97 18.18
C PHE A 638 -1.86 23.47 16.89
N LEU A 639 -2.55 22.33 16.95
CA LEU A 639 -3.29 21.77 15.81
C LEU A 639 -4.48 22.65 15.39
N SER A 640 -5.04 22.39 14.20
CA SER A 640 -6.24 23.06 13.70
C SER A 640 -7.28 22.04 13.24
N PRO A 641 -8.42 21.86 13.94
CA PRO A 641 -8.77 22.47 15.23
C PRO A 641 -7.85 22.01 16.38
N ARG A 642 -7.72 22.85 17.42
CA ARG A 642 -6.84 22.64 18.59
C ARG A 642 -7.53 21.91 19.74
N LEU A 643 -6.73 21.36 20.65
CA LEU A 643 -7.18 20.88 21.96
C LEU A 643 -8.03 21.96 22.67
N PRO A 644 -9.25 21.62 23.17
CA PRO A 644 -10.08 22.56 23.93
C PRO A 644 -9.47 22.94 25.28
N ASP A 645 -9.62 24.21 25.69
CA ASP A 645 -8.96 24.75 26.88
C ASP A 645 -9.43 24.10 28.20
N ASP A 646 -10.64 23.54 28.25
CA ASP A 646 -11.15 22.80 29.41
C ASP A 646 -10.45 21.45 29.64
N LYS A 647 -9.75 20.94 28.61
CA LYS A 647 -8.95 19.71 28.64
C LYS A 647 -7.49 19.95 29.07
N HIS A 648 -7.09 21.20 29.31
CA HIS A 648 -5.76 21.56 29.84
C HIS A 648 -5.63 21.24 31.35
N LYS A 649 -5.76 19.96 31.71
CA LYS A 649 -5.75 19.48 33.10
C LYS A 649 -4.91 18.22 33.26
N THR A 650 -3.99 18.24 34.21
CA THR A 650 -3.24 17.08 34.67
C THR A 650 -4.11 16.14 35.52
N ASN A 651 -3.70 14.88 35.64
CA ASN A 651 -4.40 13.81 36.38
C ASN A 651 -5.86 13.49 35.96
N HIS A 652 -6.42 14.19 34.96
CA HIS A 652 -7.81 14.06 34.52
C HIS A 652 -7.92 13.79 33.01
N TYR A 653 -7.07 12.88 32.51
CA TYR A 653 -6.95 12.60 31.09
C TYR A 653 -8.18 11.92 30.48
N GLU A 654 -8.46 12.27 29.22
CA GLU A 654 -9.45 11.62 28.37
C GLU A 654 -9.11 10.14 28.14
N THR A 655 -10.12 9.31 27.87
CA THR A 655 -9.96 7.86 27.69
C THR A 655 -8.93 7.52 26.61
N ILE A 656 -8.97 8.22 25.46
CA ILE A 656 -8.00 8.06 24.36
C ILE A 656 -6.54 8.29 24.79
N THR A 657 -6.29 9.28 25.66
CA THR A 657 -4.94 9.56 26.17
C THR A 657 -4.50 8.50 27.20
N LYS A 658 -5.41 8.07 28.08
CA LYS A 658 -5.15 6.96 29.02
C LYS A 658 -4.83 5.66 28.28
N LEU A 659 -5.55 5.37 27.20
CA LEU A 659 -5.28 4.20 26.37
C LEU A 659 -3.93 4.30 25.65
N LEU A 660 -3.53 5.49 25.18
CA LEU A 660 -2.21 5.70 24.59
C LEU A 660 -1.08 5.48 25.62
N MET A 661 -1.24 6.03 26.82
CA MET A 661 -0.32 5.82 27.95
C MET A 661 -0.20 4.33 28.30
N ALA A 662 -1.33 3.64 28.47
CA ALA A 662 -1.33 2.22 28.82
C ALA A 662 -0.73 1.34 27.70
N THR A 663 -1.16 1.51 26.45
CA THR A 663 -0.65 0.70 25.33
C THR A 663 0.85 0.92 25.10
N ALA A 664 1.35 2.14 25.22
CA ALA A 664 2.77 2.44 25.15
C ALA A 664 3.59 1.79 26.27
N ARG A 665 3.09 1.81 27.52
CA ARG A 665 3.75 1.16 28.66
C ARG A 665 3.78 -0.36 28.50
N LEU A 666 2.65 -0.97 28.15
CA LEU A 666 2.55 -2.43 27.92
C LEU A 666 3.44 -2.91 26.76
N LEU A 667 3.58 -2.12 25.70
CA LEU A 667 4.52 -2.39 24.60
C LEU A 667 5.97 -2.42 25.09
N ASN A 668 6.35 -1.45 25.93
CA ASN A 668 7.69 -1.39 26.53
C ASN A 668 7.92 -2.64 27.42
N ASP A 669 7.02 -2.92 28.37
CA ASP A 669 7.13 -4.06 29.32
C ASP A 669 7.35 -5.41 28.63
N ILE A 670 6.65 -5.67 27.52
CA ILE A 670 6.78 -6.92 26.75
C ILE A 670 8.19 -7.07 26.15
N GLN A 671 8.84 -5.97 25.82
CA GLN A 671 10.13 -5.95 25.11
C GLN A 671 11.32 -5.78 26.08
N SER A 672 11.18 -4.98 27.14
CA SER A 672 12.25 -4.62 28.08
C SER A 672 12.43 -5.58 29.25
N TYR A 673 11.48 -6.50 29.50
CA TYR A 673 11.45 -7.30 30.73
C TYR A 673 12.77 -8.05 31.04
N GLN A 674 13.53 -8.46 30.03
CA GLN A 674 14.80 -9.18 30.22
C GLN A 674 15.89 -8.28 30.81
N LYS A 675 15.99 -7.03 30.33
CA LYS A 675 16.89 -6.01 30.88
C LYS A 675 16.43 -5.62 32.28
N GLU A 676 15.15 -5.31 32.44
CA GLU A 676 14.59 -4.89 33.73
C GLU A 676 14.75 -5.98 34.81
N GLN A 677 14.54 -7.26 34.46
CA GLN A 677 14.84 -8.39 35.34
C GLN A 677 16.33 -8.46 35.72
N GLY A 678 17.24 -8.20 34.78
CA GLY A 678 18.68 -8.14 35.02
C GLY A 678 19.11 -6.95 35.89
N GLU A 679 18.36 -5.85 35.83
CA GLU A 679 18.53 -4.65 36.67
C GLU A 679 17.81 -4.76 38.03
N GLY A 680 17.00 -5.80 38.25
CA GLY A 680 16.17 -5.97 39.45
C GLY A 680 14.92 -5.10 39.50
N LYS A 681 14.57 -4.44 38.38
CA LYS A 681 13.36 -3.61 38.23
C LYS A 681 12.13 -4.51 37.99
N MET A 682 10.96 -4.02 38.40
CA MET A 682 9.67 -4.70 38.21
C MET A 682 8.88 -4.02 37.09
N ASN A 683 8.23 -4.83 36.26
CA ASN A 683 7.26 -4.39 35.25
C ASN A 683 6.03 -5.31 35.25
N LEU A 684 5.02 -5.06 34.43
CA LEU A 684 3.77 -5.84 34.50
C LEU A 684 3.97 -7.33 34.16
N VAL A 685 4.89 -7.67 33.26
CA VAL A 685 5.23 -9.07 32.92
C VAL A 685 5.85 -9.77 34.13
N LEU A 686 6.80 -9.11 34.80
CA LEU A 686 7.50 -9.66 35.97
C LEU A 686 6.62 -9.70 37.24
N LEU A 687 5.73 -8.72 37.41
CA LEU A 687 4.72 -8.71 38.47
C LEU A 687 3.73 -9.85 38.28
N HIS A 688 3.19 -10.05 37.08
CA HIS A 688 2.30 -11.17 36.78
C HIS A 688 2.97 -12.53 37.01
N LEU A 689 4.22 -12.70 36.55
CA LEU A 689 5.01 -13.92 36.79
C LEU A 689 5.19 -14.19 38.29
N LYS A 690 5.39 -13.14 39.10
CA LYS A 690 5.55 -13.25 40.55
C LYS A 690 4.23 -13.58 41.27
N GLU A 691 3.11 -13.07 40.77
CA GLU A 691 1.77 -13.40 41.27
C GLU A 691 1.33 -14.82 40.88
N ASN A 692 1.88 -15.37 39.80
CA ASN A 692 1.54 -16.69 39.23
C ASN A 692 2.78 -17.62 39.17
N PRO A 693 3.33 -18.08 40.31
CA PRO A 693 4.61 -18.80 40.38
C PRO A 693 4.63 -20.17 39.71
N ASP A 694 3.46 -20.76 39.40
CA ASP A 694 3.32 -22.02 38.66
C ASP A 694 3.34 -21.81 37.12
N GLY A 695 3.24 -20.56 36.65
CA GLY A 695 3.29 -20.19 35.24
C GLY A 695 4.71 -19.93 34.74
N ASN A 696 4.87 -19.87 33.41
CA ASN A 696 6.13 -19.48 32.77
C ASN A 696 6.12 -18.01 32.33
N ILE A 697 7.26 -17.54 31.80
CA ILE A 697 7.41 -16.16 31.34
C ILE A 697 6.59 -15.89 30.07
N GLU A 698 6.46 -16.88 29.18
CA GLU A 698 5.64 -16.81 27.98
C GLU A 698 4.14 -16.65 28.28
N ASP A 699 3.63 -17.30 29.34
CA ASP A 699 2.26 -17.14 29.84
C ASP A 699 2.02 -15.69 30.30
N SER A 700 2.99 -15.11 31.00
CA SER A 700 2.94 -13.73 31.50
C SER A 700 3.06 -12.70 30.37
N ILE A 701 3.91 -12.96 29.37
CA ILE A 701 3.97 -12.18 28.14
C ILE A 701 2.63 -12.29 27.37
N GLY A 702 2.02 -13.47 27.33
CA GLY A 702 0.71 -13.71 26.73
C GLY A 702 -0.41 -12.91 27.40
N TYR A 703 -0.44 -12.90 28.73
CA TYR A 703 -1.36 -12.09 29.54
C TYR A 703 -1.26 -10.60 29.21
N VAL A 704 -0.04 -10.04 29.23
CA VAL A 704 0.19 -8.62 28.93
C VAL A 704 -0.13 -8.29 27.45
N LYS A 705 0.16 -9.22 26.52
CA LYS A 705 -0.22 -9.08 25.10
C LYS A 705 -1.74 -9.02 24.88
N ASN A 706 -2.52 -9.83 25.60
CA ASN A 706 -3.98 -9.80 25.50
C ASN A 706 -4.54 -8.43 25.95
N ILE A 707 -4.07 -7.91 27.09
CA ILE A 707 -4.46 -6.58 27.61
C ILE A 707 -4.07 -5.47 26.62
N LEU A 708 -2.86 -5.57 26.05
CA LEU A 708 -2.38 -4.63 25.04
C LEU A 708 -3.27 -4.66 23.78
N ASP A 709 -3.61 -5.84 23.27
CA ASP A 709 -4.44 -5.98 22.07
C ASP A 709 -5.86 -5.45 22.26
N GLU A 710 -6.47 -5.67 23.42
CA GLU A 710 -7.77 -5.08 23.79
C GLU A 710 -7.69 -3.55 23.82
N LYS A 711 -6.74 -2.98 24.58
CA LYS A 711 -6.58 -1.52 24.70
C LYS A 711 -6.18 -0.85 23.38
N ARG A 712 -5.43 -1.55 22.51
CA ARG A 712 -5.07 -1.06 21.16
C ARG A 712 -6.30 -0.91 20.29
N ARG A 713 -7.23 -1.88 20.33
CA ARG A 713 -8.50 -1.85 19.58
C ARG A 713 -9.45 -0.78 20.14
N GLU A 714 -9.52 -0.63 21.46
CA GLU A 714 -10.29 0.44 22.12
C GLU A 714 -9.77 1.82 21.74
N LEU A 715 -8.44 2.03 21.74
CA LEU A 715 -7.81 3.27 21.28
C LEU A 715 -8.16 3.55 19.82
N LEU A 716 -8.03 2.55 18.95
CA LEU A 716 -8.33 2.70 17.53
C LEU A 716 -9.80 3.08 17.30
N GLN A 717 -10.71 2.55 18.12
CA GLN A 717 -12.13 2.92 18.11
C GLN A 717 -12.34 4.38 18.54
N HIS A 718 -11.71 4.84 19.62
CA HIS A 718 -11.75 6.25 20.04
C HIS A 718 -11.11 7.21 19.02
N VAL A 719 -10.05 6.80 18.33
CA VAL A 719 -9.42 7.60 17.27
C VAL A 719 -10.36 7.73 16.07
N LEU A 720 -10.85 6.60 15.56
CA LEU A 720 -11.54 6.54 14.27
C LEU A 720 -13.02 6.91 14.33
N MET A 721 -13.68 6.81 15.48
CA MET A 721 -15.10 7.18 15.62
C MET A 721 -15.23 8.60 16.19
N ASP A 722 -16.04 9.44 15.56
CA ASP A 722 -16.26 10.82 16.01
C ASP A 722 -17.25 10.93 17.18
N GLU A 723 -18.05 9.89 17.43
CA GLU A 723 -19.07 9.86 18.50
C GLU A 723 -18.49 9.51 19.90
N LEU A 724 -17.22 9.11 19.99
CA LEU A 724 -16.61 8.53 21.21
C LEU A 724 -15.55 9.43 21.88
N SER A 725 -15.28 10.62 21.34
CA SER A 725 -14.30 11.54 21.92
C SER A 725 -14.55 12.97 21.44
N ASP A 726 -14.61 13.91 22.37
CA ASP A 726 -14.71 15.35 22.08
C ASP A 726 -13.40 15.93 21.48
N LEU A 727 -12.33 15.13 21.37
CA LEU A 727 -11.07 15.59 20.79
C LEU A 727 -11.20 15.77 19.27
N PRO A 728 -10.71 16.89 18.71
CA PRO A 728 -10.65 17.09 17.27
C PRO A 728 -9.91 15.96 16.53
N LYS A 729 -10.37 15.62 15.33
CA LYS A 729 -9.78 14.59 14.46
C LYS A 729 -8.24 14.72 14.30
N PRO A 730 -7.63 15.92 14.16
CA PRO A 730 -6.17 16.07 14.19
C PRO A 730 -5.52 15.62 15.51
N CYS A 731 -6.10 15.96 16.66
CA CYS A 731 -5.61 15.54 17.97
C CYS A 731 -5.70 14.02 18.13
N LYS A 732 -6.80 13.41 17.67
CA LYS A 732 -6.98 11.95 17.64
C LYS A 732 -5.93 11.26 16.75
N HIS A 733 -5.67 11.81 15.56
CA HIS A 733 -4.62 11.30 14.67
C HIS A 733 -3.21 11.45 15.27
N LEU A 734 -2.91 12.52 16.01
CA LEU A 734 -1.62 12.66 16.70
C LEU A 734 -1.43 11.59 17.78
N HIS A 735 -2.49 11.21 18.51
CA HIS A 735 -2.44 10.08 19.45
C HIS A 735 -2.16 8.76 18.70
N LEU A 736 -2.81 8.54 17.55
CA LEU A 736 -2.55 7.37 16.71
C LEU A 736 -1.11 7.34 16.21
N SER A 737 -0.57 8.43 15.65
CA SER A 737 0.82 8.49 15.21
C SER A 737 1.81 8.23 16.35
N CYS A 738 1.53 8.71 17.56
CA CYS A 738 2.33 8.39 18.74
C CYS A 738 2.30 6.88 19.05
N LEU A 739 1.12 6.25 19.09
CA LEU A 739 1.03 4.79 19.24
C LEU A 739 1.80 4.06 18.13
N LYS A 740 1.71 4.53 16.88
CA LYS A 740 2.43 3.92 15.75
C LYS A 740 3.95 3.98 15.90
N VAL A 741 4.49 5.08 16.44
CA VAL A 741 5.92 5.17 16.81
C VAL A 741 6.29 4.13 17.86
N PHE A 742 5.50 4.03 18.94
CA PHE A 742 5.79 3.07 20.02
C PHE A 742 5.69 1.62 19.53
N GLN A 743 4.64 1.27 18.79
CA GLN A 743 4.51 -0.05 18.18
C GLN A 743 5.71 -0.34 17.27
N MET A 744 6.15 0.62 16.45
CA MET A 744 7.32 0.45 15.57
C MET A 744 8.66 0.32 16.35
N PHE A 745 8.77 0.85 17.56
CA PHE A 745 9.97 0.64 18.42
C PHE A 745 9.96 -0.68 19.20
N PHE A 746 8.78 -1.24 19.51
CA PHE A 746 8.64 -2.41 20.39
C PHE A 746 8.10 -3.69 19.70
N ASP A 747 7.89 -3.68 18.38
CA ASP A 747 7.43 -4.86 17.62
C ASP A 747 8.59 -5.77 17.23
N SER A 748 8.93 -6.72 18.11
CA SER A 748 10.06 -7.66 17.94
C SER A 748 10.00 -8.42 16.60
N GLY A 749 10.95 -8.18 15.71
CA GLY A 749 10.98 -8.76 14.35
C GLY A 749 10.71 -7.76 13.22
N ASN A 750 10.57 -6.47 13.54
CA ASN A 750 10.56 -5.42 12.54
C ASN A 750 12.00 -5.08 12.05
N ARG A 751 12.12 -4.27 10.99
CA ARG A 751 13.43 -3.94 10.38
C ARG A 751 14.29 -2.97 11.21
N PHE A 752 13.71 -2.29 12.19
CA PHE A 752 14.39 -1.30 13.02
C PHE A 752 15.25 -1.93 14.13
N ASP A 753 15.05 -3.20 14.45
CA ASP A 753 15.97 -4.04 15.24
C ASP A 753 17.38 -4.11 14.60
N SER A 754 17.47 -3.89 13.28
CA SER A 754 18.71 -3.84 12.51
C SER A 754 19.19 -2.39 12.33
N ASN A 755 20.27 -2.03 13.02
CA ASN A 755 20.96 -0.73 12.87
C ASN A 755 21.28 -0.34 11.41
N THR A 756 21.43 -1.33 10.51
CA THR A 756 21.71 -1.08 9.09
C THR A 756 20.44 -0.72 8.31
N GLU A 757 19.30 -1.32 8.65
CA GLU A 757 18.01 -1.09 8.00
C GLU A 757 17.34 0.19 8.52
N LEU A 758 17.35 0.42 9.85
CA LEU A 758 16.98 1.72 10.44
C LEU A 758 17.70 2.89 9.77
N LEU A 759 19.01 2.76 9.50
CA LEU A 759 19.77 3.81 8.82
C LEU A 759 19.35 3.98 7.34
N GLN A 760 18.92 2.91 6.66
CA GLN A 760 18.37 3.02 5.30
C GLN A 760 17.02 3.73 5.31
N ASP A 761 16.18 3.45 6.30
CA ASP A 761 14.85 4.06 6.38
C ASP A 761 14.90 5.52 6.83
N ILE A 762 15.84 5.91 7.72
CA ILE A 762 16.18 7.32 7.98
C ILE A 762 16.59 8.05 6.69
N LYS A 763 17.45 7.42 5.86
CA LYS A 763 17.85 7.98 4.57
C LYS A 763 16.67 8.13 3.62
N LYS A 764 15.86 7.08 3.46
CA LYS A 764 14.65 7.10 2.61
C LYS A 764 13.62 8.13 3.05
N ALA A 765 13.42 8.32 4.35
CA ALA A 765 12.46 9.28 4.88
C ALA A 765 12.91 10.74 4.66
N ILE A 766 14.20 11.04 4.85
CA ILE A 766 14.68 12.44 5.00
C ILE A 766 15.58 12.91 3.84
N TYR A 767 16.41 12.04 3.25
CA TYR A 767 17.53 12.45 2.39
C TYR A 767 17.45 11.96 0.95
N ASP A 768 17.23 10.67 0.74
CA ASP A 768 17.28 10.04 -0.58
C ASP A 768 15.96 10.30 -1.31
N PRO A 769 15.92 10.93 -2.50
CA PRO A 769 14.66 11.14 -3.21
C PRO A 769 14.03 9.79 -3.62
N PRO A 770 12.70 9.72 -3.81
CA PRO A 770 12.04 8.53 -4.34
C PRO A 770 12.42 8.31 -5.80
N GLU A 771 12.73 7.06 -6.17
CA GLU A 771 13.00 6.67 -7.55
C GLU A 771 11.72 6.21 -8.26
N TYR A 772 11.21 7.03 -9.19
CA TYR A 772 10.21 6.60 -10.17
C TYR A 772 10.82 6.56 -11.57
N ARG A 773 10.91 5.37 -12.16
CA ARG A 773 11.42 5.19 -13.52
C ARG A 773 10.31 5.51 -14.54
N ILE A 774 10.23 6.76 -14.96
CA ILE A 774 9.58 7.10 -16.25
C ILE A 774 10.44 6.48 -17.35
N LEU A 775 10.05 5.30 -17.83
CA LEU A 775 10.75 4.62 -18.92
C LEU A 775 10.49 5.36 -20.24
N LYS A 776 11.50 6.13 -20.67
CA LYS A 776 11.57 6.59 -22.06
C LYS A 776 11.59 5.37 -22.99
N PRO A 777 10.99 5.44 -24.20
CA PRO A 777 11.02 4.35 -25.17
C PRO A 777 12.44 3.84 -25.39
N ILE A 778 12.59 2.51 -25.45
CA ILE A 778 13.87 1.86 -25.69
C ILE A 778 14.35 2.31 -27.07
N ARG A 779 15.39 3.16 -27.12
CA ARG A 779 16.00 3.52 -28.40
C ARG A 779 16.42 2.23 -29.11
N PRO A 780 15.96 1.98 -30.35
CA PRO A 780 16.27 0.73 -31.03
C PRO A 780 17.78 0.55 -31.13
N GLN A 781 18.28 -0.60 -30.65
CA GLN A 781 19.66 -0.99 -30.92
C GLN A 781 19.84 -1.04 -32.44
N ARG A 782 20.65 -0.13 -32.97
CA ARG A 782 21.06 -0.18 -34.37
C ARG A 782 21.83 -1.47 -34.59
N CYS A 783 21.20 -2.47 -35.21
CA CYS A 783 21.91 -3.57 -35.83
C CYS A 783 22.85 -3.01 -36.89
N SER A 784 24.12 -2.84 -36.52
CA SER A 784 25.19 -2.54 -37.45
C SER A 784 25.32 -3.70 -38.43
N ARG A 785 24.88 -3.48 -39.68
CA ARG A 785 25.11 -4.42 -40.80
C ARG A 785 26.60 -4.51 -41.09
N GLY A 786 27.30 -5.39 -40.37
CA GLY A 786 28.65 -5.83 -40.73
C GLY A 786 28.57 -6.79 -41.91
N VAL A 787 28.81 -6.28 -43.13
CA VAL A 787 29.04 -7.14 -44.30
C VAL A 787 30.43 -7.74 -44.16
N THR A 788 30.51 -9.01 -43.75
CA THR A 788 31.77 -9.75 -43.66
C THR A 788 31.92 -10.67 -44.87
N THR A 789 32.77 -10.28 -45.82
CA THR A 789 33.23 -11.17 -46.89
C THR A 789 34.03 -12.32 -46.31
N GLN A 790 33.68 -13.55 -46.68
CA GLN A 790 34.39 -14.76 -46.27
C GLN A 790 35.86 -14.74 -46.69
N LYS A 791 36.74 -15.30 -45.83
CA LYS A 791 37.75 -16.27 -46.27
C LYS A 791 38.08 -17.26 -45.15
N SER A 792 38.47 -18.45 -45.57
CA SER A 792 38.45 -19.70 -44.81
C SER A 792 39.67 -19.94 -43.92
N SER A 793 39.46 -20.63 -42.80
CA SER A 793 40.36 -21.71 -42.37
C SER A 793 39.64 -22.75 -41.51
N THR A 794 40.13 -23.99 -41.58
CA THR A 794 39.43 -25.22 -41.23
C THR A 794 39.59 -25.60 -39.75
N VAL A 795 38.47 -25.96 -39.12
CA VAL A 795 38.23 -27.07 -38.17
C VAL A 795 39.49 -27.77 -37.61
N HIS A 796 39.79 -27.67 -36.30
CA HIS A 796 39.55 -28.69 -35.24
C HIS A 796 40.18 -28.17 -33.90
N ALA A 797 39.90 -28.65 -32.67
CA ALA A 797 38.98 -29.68 -32.16
C ALA A 797 38.72 -29.55 -30.62
N HIS A 798 37.52 -29.95 -30.18
CA HIS A 798 37.17 -30.80 -29.00
C HIS A 798 37.89 -30.73 -27.62
N PHE A 799 37.05 -30.81 -26.56
CA PHE A 799 37.24 -31.30 -25.17
C PHE A 799 37.31 -30.32 -23.97
N ASN A 800 36.16 -30.19 -23.30
CA ASN A 800 35.88 -30.49 -21.88
C ASN A 800 36.72 -29.94 -20.69
N ARG A 801 35.94 -29.48 -19.70
CA ARG A 801 36.03 -29.70 -18.24
C ARG A 801 36.86 -28.78 -17.32
N THR A 802 36.09 -28.07 -16.48
CA THR A 802 36.19 -27.91 -15.01
C THR A 802 37.25 -27.02 -14.33
N PHE A 803 36.70 -26.01 -13.65
CA PHE A 803 36.96 -25.58 -12.26
C PHE A 803 38.18 -24.71 -11.85
N THR A 804 37.86 -23.84 -10.89
CA THR A 804 38.68 -23.23 -9.82
C THR A 804 39.69 -22.11 -10.12
N THR A 805 39.24 -20.91 -9.73
CA THR A 805 39.92 -19.92 -8.84
C THR A 805 41.04 -18.99 -9.34
N ARG A 806 40.78 -17.72 -8.99
CA ARG A 806 41.68 -16.68 -8.44
C ARG A 806 42.46 -15.74 -9.37
N CYS A 807 42.30 -14.47 -8.98
CA CYS A 807 43.25 -13.35 -9.01
C CYS A 807 43.28 -12.35 -10.18
N SER A 808 42.83 -11.14 -9.83
CA SER A 808 43.45 -9.84 -10.13
C SER A 808 43.58 -9.36 -11.57
N SER A 809 42.95 -8.23 -11.86
CA SER A 809 43.71 -7.04 -12.26
C SER A 809 42.94 -5.73 -12.03
N LYS A 810 43.72 -4.69 -11.75
CA LYS A 810 43.36 -3.32 -11.39
C LYS A 810 42.56 -2.62 -12.49
N SER A 811 41.54 -1.84 -12.14
CA SER A 811 41.05 -0.71 -12.95
C SER A 811 41.62 0.62 -12.41
N PRO A 812 41.79 1.66 -13.26
CA PRO A 812 42.54 2.87 -12.88
C PRO A 812 41.68 3.90 -12.13
N LYS A 813 42.37 4.70 -11.31
CA LYS A 813 41.80 5.88 -10.64
C LYS A 813 41.41 6.94 -11.68
N THR A 814 40.22 7.52 -11.53
CA THR A 814 39.94 8.91 -11.93
C THR A 814 39.46 9.67 -10.71
N SER A 815 40.03 10.85 -10.50
CA SER A 815 39.82 11.68 -9.32
C SER A 815 38.83 12.79 -9.61
N ALA A 816 37.73 12.83 -8.87
CA ALA A 816 36.88 14.00 -8.74
C ALA A 816 36.62 14.27 -7.25
N THR A 817 36.86 15.51 -6.87
CA THR A 817 36.77 16.13 -5.54
C THR A 817 35.66 15.61 -4.62
N LYS A 818 36.04 15.11 -3.45
CA LYS A 818 35.17 15.01 -2.27
C LYS A 818 35.45 16.20 -1.35
N ASP A 819 34.44 17.02 -1.11
CA ASP A 819 34.33 17.84 0.10
C ASP A 819 32.86 18.26 0.31
N ASP A 820 32.03 17.31 0.74
CA ASP A 820 31.05 17.54 1.82
C ASP A 820 30.45 16.21 2.30
N CYS A 821 31.09 15.59 3.30
CA CYS A 821 30.60 14.35 3.92
C CYS A 821 31.31 14.14 5.27
N ARG A 822 30.87 14.90 6.29
CA ARG A 822 31.30 14.65 7.67
C ARG A 822 30.83 13.26 8.10
N LYS A 823 31.79 12.42 8.48
CA LYS A 823 31.57 11.02 8.88
C LYS A 823 30.68 10.94 10.12
N LEU A 824 29.52 10.31 9.98
CA LEU A 824 28.86 9.64 11.11
C LEU A 824 29.73 8.44 11.49
N LEU A 825 30.54 8.61 12.54
CA LEU A 825 31.35 7.56 13.14
C LEU A 825 30.57 6.96 14.32
N ILE A 826 30.14 5.71 14.15
CA ILE A 826 29.35 4.94 15.12
C ILE A 826 30.28 4.02 15.95
N PRO A 827 30.18 4.00 17.29
CA PRO A 827 30.83 3.01 18.14
C PRO A 827 30.24 1.59 17.94
N ARG A 828 31.00 0.54 18.25
CA ARG A 828 30.48 -0.83 18.25
C ARG A 828 29.66 -1.10 19.52
N ARG A 829 28.42 -1.59 19.31
CA ARG A 829 27.33 -1.83 20.29
C ARG A 829 26.53 -0.58 20.66
N PHE A 830 25.46 -0.34 19.89
CA PHE A 830 24.25 0.28 20.43
C PHE A 830 23.55 -0.75 21.33
N SER A 831 23.44 -0.45 22.62
CA SER A 831 22.34 -0.94 23.46
C SER A 831 21.24 0.13 23.40
N PHE A 832 20.08 -0.20 22.85
CA PHE A 832 18.91 0.67 22.93
C PHE A 832 18.47 0.77 24.38
N CYS A 833 18.04 1.93 24.88
CA CYS A 833 17.42 1.98 26.22
C CYS A 833 16.00 1.42 26.24
N PHE A 834 15.45 1.09 25.06
CA PHE A 834 14.19 0.37 24.84
C PHE A 834 14.35 -1.16 24.73
N ILE A 835 15.56 -1.71 24.93
CA ILE A 835 15.84 -3.17 25.01
C ILE A 835 16.80 -3.45 26.16
#